data_AF-A0A3N5N3I2-F1
#
_entry.id   AF-A0A3N5N3I2-F1
#
_cell.length_a   1.000
_cell.length_b   1.000
_cell.length_c   1.000
_cell.angle_alpha   90.00
_cell.angle_beta   90.00
_cell.angle_gamma   90.00
#
_symmetry.space_group_name_H-M   'P 1'
#
loop_
_entity.id
_entity.type
_entity.pdbx_description
1 polymer ?
#
loop_
_entity_poly.entity_id
_entity_poly.type
_entity_poly.pdbx_seq_one_letter_code
_entity_poly.pdbx_strand_id
1 'polypeptide(L)'
;MNRKHLNCLIILALLAGVWLPACSSKQPMGHTTTSWNVEPNLAPDAMIGQRPAPKLAQPLSEEARFEEIDAYVQREMKRANIPGLAYGIVYRDQIVHMQAFGVADDDGRPVTVQTPFQIGSVAKTFTALAIRQLVNDGKVKLDAPVQGYIPWFRLADPEAASSITIRQLILQTSGLSQADGNRAIFFDERYSIEELVRMMDQIRPNRPVGSSSEYCNLNYLVLGQVIQEVSGQPFAEYIQTNILQPLEMEHSYLSEAEAVHDGLATGYHIWYGFPVPMQADFPQGAAAQGYMISSVEDMAQYLVAYLNRGWYRDVSVLLPASSTAATVPANWYDIHWSEYFDSDAIYSDAWSGGTYNFNSAILIMGEQSQGTYGVVLLLNTRPDYLVESVNSITLIDGIRSLLLNGKVEKSSPWAAIEWYFWWGVADLVLLVLVLLALFELITFRKWAFRTYRTVQPSRHIFFVRTGADLLAGVFALVALPAWQDLPWRDLLKPYCELCPILLSTGTILVTVAVTKIGLSLIGKWRPLKTALVSLVLLTLVLAGARPLNAQASAPMQTASYDQIDAYVQSEMKAASIPGLAYGIVKGDQIVHLQAFGSADATGRPITPQTPFLIGSVGKVITSLAIQQLVSAGKVDLDAPVQRYIPWFRLADEAASSQITIRHLLNHTSGLSAADGAKPKYYLVEGYTNQEIIHELDQSQPDRPVGSSFEYSNLNFLILGHVIEQVSGQTYEDYIQEHIFGPLEMKHSYMDLTEAQQAGLVLGNRVLFGFLFPVQLPYPRAMMSSGFHFSTVEDLAHLLIAHLNQGRYADVLVLPQNSNSTQVVASKPGYYDIHWIGLNEMPRNYTDAQSGTTLDYSACYYILPNHRTGVVVLTNANTAEATPTKSAQTIAFDILEMSTGFSTRSDALPVKTVYIWIDLILLGGVALGVVQILGLRRWKNKMGSRIGHSWLAFLPAFLIDIALPLGILAGLPLLIPPLLIQGLSIKDAWPLFGYVMPDVTYTLLAIAGLLLAAGFIKLLWFLGLRRPGVPTNKLPGLNG
;
A
#
# COMPACT_ATOMS: atom_id res chain seq x y z
N MET A 1 -0.16 -19.47 47.11
CA MET A 1 -0.83 -19.08 45.85
C MET A 1 -1.05 -20.29 44.95
N ASN A 2 -2.30 -20.53 44.57
CA ASN A 2 -2.79 -21.83 44.10
C ASN A 2 -2.58 -22.02 42.58
N ARG A 3 -2.28 -23.26 42.18
CA ARG A 3 -1.90 -23.75 40.82
C ARG A 3 -2.90 -23.43 39.69
N LYS A 4 -4.06 -22.84 40.00
CA LYS A 4 -5.21 -22.65 39.11
C LYS A 4 -5.21 -21.31 38.36
N HIS A 5 -4.46 -20.30 38.81
CA HIS A 5 -4.41 -18.99 38.13
C HIS A 5 -3.32 -18.89 37.05
N LEU A 6 -2.27 -19.70 37.15
CA LEU A 6 -1.12 -19.64 36.25
C LEU A 6 -1.40 -20.21 34.85
N ASN A 7 -2.27 -21.23 34.76
CA ASN A 7 -2.66 -21.82 33.47
C ASN A 7 -3.68 -20.96 32.70
N CYS A 8 -4.44 -20.09 33.39
CA CYS A 8 -5.33 -19.12 32.71
C CYS A 8 -4.52 -17.99 32.06
N LEU A 9 -3.43 -17.54 32.68
CA LEU A 9 -2.54 -16.50 32.12
C LEU A 9 -1.79 -17.00 30.89
N ILE A 10 -1.39 -18.28 30.85
CA ILE A 10 -0.66 -18.87 29.71
C ILE A 10 -1.57 -19.07 28.48
N ILE A 11 -2.87 -19.36 28.68
CA ILE A 11 -3.84 -19.51 27.58
C ILE A 11 -4.30 -18.15 27.05
N LEU A 12 -4.43 -17.13 27.91
CA LEU A 12 -4.68 -15.75 27.49
C LEU A 12 -3.48 -15.14 26.73
N ALA A 13 -2.24 -15.48 27.11
CA ALA A 13 -1.04 -15.03 26.41
C ALA A 13 -0.82 -15.71 25.04
N LEU A 14 -1.25 -16.96 24.88
CA LEU A 14 -1.17 -17.68 23.60
C LEU A 14 -2.27 -17.27 22.60
N LEU A 15 -3.42 -16.76 23.08
CA LEU A 15 -4.49 -16.23 22.23
C LEU A 15 -4.29 -14.75 21.85
N ALA A 16 -3.46 -14.01 22.59
CA ALA A 16 -3.12 -12.62 22.31
C ALA A 16 -2.02 -12.44 21.24
N GLY A 17 -1.39 -13.53 20.79
CA GLY A 17 -0.21 -13.50 19.89
C GLY A 17 -0.50 -13.60 18.39
N VAL A 18 -1.76 -13.48 17.94
CA VAL A 18 -2.14 -13.51 16.51
C VAL A 18 -3.07 -12.33 16.22
N TRP A 19 -2.59 -11.10 16.43
CA TRP A 19 -3.38 -9.89 16.19
C TRP A 19 -2.47 -8.72 15.77
N LEU A 20 -2.31 -8.55 14.46
CA LEU A 20 -2.12 -7.25 13.81
C LEU A 20 -3.25 -7.16 12.77
N PRO A 21 -4.07 -6.09 12.74
CA PRO A 21 -4.98 -5.88 11.63
C PRO A 21 -4.14 -5.56 10.39
N ALA A 22 -4.34 -6.29 9.30
CA ALA A 22 -3.96 -5.83 7.98
C ALA A 22 -4.78 -4.56 7.69
N CYS A 23 -4.14 -3.39 7.78
CA CYS A 23 -4.72 -2.11 7.39
C CYS A 23 -4.91 -2.13 5.86
N SER A 24 -6.16 -2.24 5.39
CA SER A 24 -6.50 -1.95 4.01
C SER A 24 -6.55 -0.43 3.83
N SER A 25 -5.54 0.14 3.18
CA SER A 25 -5.45 1.55 2.79
C SER A 25 -6.51 1.89 1.74
N LYS A 26 -7.65 2.44 2.18
CA LYS A 26 -8.64 3.07 1.29
C LYS A 26 -8.34 4.56 1.22
N GLN A 27 -7.63 5.00 0.20
CA GLN A 27 -7.33 6.40 -0.10
C GLN A 27 -7.99 6.82 -1.42
N PRO A 28 -8.75 7.93 -1.45
CA PRO A 28 -9.34 8.48 -2.68
C PRO A 28 -8.78 9.86 -3.08
N MET A 29 -8.64 10.11 -4.39
CA MET A 29 -8.16 11.37 -4.99
C MET A 29 -9.23 12.10 -5.78
N GLY A 30 -9.61 13.33 -5.43
CA GLY A 30 -10.10 14.29 -6.44
C GLY A 30 -9.36 15.61 -6.49
N HIS A 31 -9.16 16.12 -7.69
CA HIS A 31 -9.04 17.55 -7.93
C HIS A 31 -9.95 17.94 -9.10
N THR A 32 -10.51 19.14 -8.98
CA THR A 32 -11.14 19.88 -10.07
C THR A 32 -10.60 21.30 -10.15
N THR A 33 -10.21 21.61 -11.38
CA THR A 33 -10.07 22.84 -12.17
C THR A 33 -11.01 24.04 -11.91
N THR A 34 -10.49 25.25 -12.14
CA THR A 34 -11.14 26.38 -12.86
C THR A 34 -10.08 27.33 -13.47
N SER A 35 -9.87 27.32 -14.80
CA SER A 35 -10.30 28.30 -15.84
C SER A 35 -9.58 29.66 -15.86
N TRP A 36 -8.96 30.06 -17.00
CA TRP A 36 -9.22 31.32 -17.76
C TRP A 36 -8.43 31.40 -19.09
N ASN A 37 -9.09 31.99 -20.08
CA ASN A 37 -8.70 32.22 -21.49
C ASN A 37 -7.41 33.04 -21.70
N VAL A 38 -6.57 32.64 -22.66
CA VAL A 38 -5.71 33.55 -23.46
C VAL A 38 -5.60 33.02 -24.91
N GLU A 39 -5.75 33.93 -25.87
CA GLU A 39 -5.76 33.74 -27.34
C GLU A 39 -4.42 33.26 -27.94
N PRO A 40 -4.44 32.71 -29.19
CA PRO A 40 -3.34 31.95 -29.77
C PRO A 40 -2.34 32.84 -30.53
N ASN A 41 -1.04 32.63 -30.32
CA ASN A 41 -0.01 33.13 -31.22
C ASN A 41 0.49 32.01 -32.13
N LEU A 42 0.19 32.18 -33.43
CA LEU A 42 0.74 31.54 -34.63
C LEU A 42 2.29 31.57 -34.61
N ALA A 43 3.09 30.65 -35.18
CA ALA A 43 3.03 29.81 -36.39
C ALA A 43 4.29 28.87 -36.38
N PRO A 44 4.63 28.10 -37.45
CA PRO A 44 3.85 27.47 -38.51
C PRO A 44 4.14 25.96 -38.69
N ASP A 45 3.17 25.26 -39.29
CA ASP A 45 3.31 24.19 -40.29
C ASP A 45 4.49 23.20 -40.19
N ALA A 46 4.25 22.06 -39.54
CA ALA A 46 4.79 20.78 -39.99
C ALA A 46 3.90 19.60 -39.58
N MET A 47 3.31 18.95 -40.58
CA MET A 47 2.78 17.57 -40.59
C MET A 47 1.45 17.29 -39.87
N ILE A 48 0.35 17.77 -40.45
CA ILE A 48 -1.01 17.29 -40.18
C ILE A 48 -1.46 16.39 -41.34
N GLY A 49 -1.93 15.17 -41.04
CA GLY A 49 -2.76 14.37 -41.96
C GLY A 49 -2.08 13.30 -42.82
N GLN A 50 -0.86 12.85 -42.52
CA GLN A 50 -0.26 11.68 -43.20
C GLN A 50 0.09 10.57 -42.19
N ARG A 51 -0.10 9.31 -42.61
CA ARG A 51 0.46 8.12 -41.94
C ARG A 51 1.93 8.42 -41.62
N PRO A 52 2.39 8.33 -40.35
CA PRO A 52 3.78 8.55 -40.02
C PRO A 52 4.66 7.62 -40.86
N ALA A 53 5.62 8.16 -41.61
CA ALA A 53 6.54 7.32 -42.37
C ALA A 53 7.41 6.51 -41.40
N PRO A 54 7.53 5.18 -41.58
CA PRO A 54 8.32 4.34 -40.67
C PRO A 54 9.80 4.75 -40.77
N LYS A 55 10.32 5.42 -39.74
CA LYS A 55 11.77 5.53 -39.55
C LYS A 55 12.28 4.19 -39.03
N LEU A 56 12.92 3.46 -39.93
CA LEU A 56 13.62 2.20 -39.70
C LEU A 56 14.87 2.44 -38.83
N ALA A 57 14.80 2.03 -37.57
CA ALA A 57 15.97 1.55 -36.84
C ALA A 57 15.82 0.03 -36.75
N GLN A 58 16.85 -0.73 -37.13
CA GLN A 58 16.81 -2.19 -37.09
C GLN A 58 16.85 -2.70 -35.65
N PRO A 59 15.95 -3.61 -35.24
CA PRO A 59 16.06 -4.28 -33.95
C PRO A 59 17.18 -5.33 -34.00
N LEU A 60 17.92 -5.46 -32.90
CA LEU A 60 18.72 -6.65 -32.59
C LEU A 60 17.78 -7.88 -32.60
N SER A 61 18.27 -9.03 -33.07
CA SER A 61 17.47 -10.24 -33.40
C SER A 61 16.33 -10.53 -32.41
N GLU A 62 15.09 -10.23 -32.82
CA GLU A 62 13.89 -10.26 -31.96
C GLU A 62 13.52 -11.67 -31.48
N GLU A 63 13.88 -12.71 -32.24
CA GLU A 63 13.49 -14.11 -32.00
C GLU A 63 14.01 -14.64 -30.64
N ALA A 64 15.28 -14.45 -30.32
CA ALA A 64 15.86 -14.96 -29.06
C ALA A 64 15.25 -14.30 -27.81
N ARG A 65 14.80 -13.04 -27.93
CA ARG A 65 14.17 -12.30 -26.82
C ARG A 65 12.73 -12.75 -26.58
N PHE A 66 11.99 -13.10 -27.63
CA PHE A 66 10.64 -13.65 -27.47
C PHE A 66 10.66 -15.07 -26.88
N GLU A 67 11.66 -15.90 -27.23
CA GLU A 67 11.87 -17.20 -26.57
C GLU A 67 12.11 -17.05 -25.06
N GLU A 68 12.88 -16.04 -24.63
CA GLU A 68 13.09 -15.75 -23.20
C GLU A 68 11.79 -15.31 -22.49
N ILE A 69 10.95 -14.53 -23.17
CA ILE A 69 9.65 -14.10 -22.66
C ILE A 69 8.71 -15.31 -22.55
N ASP A 70 8.68 -16.19 -23.55
CA ASP A 70 7.90 -17.43 -23.51
C ASP A 70 8.31 -18.32 -22.34
N ALA A 71 9.62 -18.48 -22.13
CA ALA A 71 10.16 -19.24 -21.01
C ALA A 71 9.84 -18.60 -19.65
N TYR A 72 9.82 -17.25 -19.58
CA TYR A 72 9.36 -16.52 -18.40
C TYR A 72 7.88 -16.78 -18.12
N VAL A 73 7.02 -16.58 -19.10
CA VAL A 73 5.56 -16.75 -18.97
C VAL A 73 5.22 -18.18 -18.55
N GLN A 74 5.78 -19.21 -19.20
CA GLN A 74 5.53 -20.61 -18.83
C GLN A 74 6.00 -20.94 -17.41
N ARG A 75 7.12 -20.36 -16.97
CA ARG A 75 7.64 -20.56 -15.61
C ARG A 75 6.71 -19.93 -14.58
N GLU A 76 6.26 -18.70 -14.78
CA GLU A 76 5.34 -18.04 -13.85
C GLU A 76 3.95 -18.68 -13.87
N MET A 77 3.47 -19.13 -15.04
CA MET A 77 2.25 -19.91 -15.21
C MET A 77 2.28 -21.18 -14.35
N LYS A 78 3.40 -21.93 -14.41
CA LYS A 78 3.63 -23.12 -13.57
C LYS A 78 3.74 -22.78 -12.08
N ARG A 79 4.38 -21.66 -11.73
CA ARG A 79 4.56 -21.23 -10.34
C ARG A 79 3.24 -20.85 -9.68
N ALA A 80 2.32 -20.25 -10.43
CA ALA A 80 1.02 -19.81 -9.96
C ALA A 80 -0.13 -20.80 -10.19
N ASN A 81 0.16 -21.99 -10.76
CA ASN A 81 -0.83 -22.98 -11.15
C ASN A 81 -1.95 -22.41 -12.04
N ILE A 82 -1.57 -21.52 -12.97
CA ILE A 82 -2.49 -20.97 -13.98
C ILE A 82 -2.75 -22.08 -15.03
N PRO A 83 -4.00 -22.51 -15.25
CA PRO A 83 -4.34 -23.56 -16.22
C PRO A 83 -4.08 -23.14 -17.67
N GLY A 84 -4.49 -21.92 -18.04
CA GLY A 84 -4.44 -21.42 -19.41
C GLY A 84 -4.20 -19.91 -19.47
N LEU A 85 -3.37 -19.49 -20.43
CA LEU A 85 -2.98 -18.11 -20.64
C LEU A 85 -2.66 -17.86 -22.11
N ALA A 86 -3.00 -16.68 -22.59
CA ALA A 86 -2.50 -16.16 -23.86
C ALA A 86 -1.94 -14.76 -23.65
N TYR A 87 -0.95 -14.37 -24.46
CA TYR A 87 -0.42 -13.00 -24.45
C TYR A 87 0.08 -12.56 -25.83
N GLY A 88 0.08 -11.25 -26.07
CA GLY A 88 0.49 -10.64 -27.34
C GLY A 88 1.31 -9.39 -27.10
N ILE A 89 2.28 -9.14 -27.99
CA ILE A 89 3.17 -7.98 -27.98
C ILE A 89 3.01 -7.25 -29.31
N VAL A 90 2.72 -5.97 -29.22
CA VAL A 90 2.66 -5.02 -30.32
C VAL A 90 3.87 -4.10 -30.21
N TYR A 91 4.55 -3.87 -31.32
CA TYR A 91 5.55 -2.81 -31.44
C TYR A 91 5.09 -1.83 -32.50
N ARG A 92 4.79 -0.59 -32.08
CA ARG A 92 4.24 0.47 -32.92
C ARG A 92 2.93 0.03 -33.61
N ASP A 93 2.97 -0.18 -34.92
CA ASP A 93 1.83 -0.55 -35.75
C ASP A 93 1.80 -2.05 -36.11
N GLN A 94 2.67 -2.88 -35.49
CA GLN A 94 2.83 -4.29 -35.83
C GLN A 94 2.69 -5.18 -34.61
N ILE A 95 1.92 -6.26 -34.75
CA ILE A 95 1.94 -7.38 -33.80
C ILE A 95 3.24 -8.15 -34.05
N VAL A 96 4.14 -8.16 -33.07
CA VAL A 96 5.49 -8.74 -33.21
C VAL A 96 5.62 -10.11 -32.57
N HIS A 97 4.75 -10.45 -31.62
CA HIS A 97 4.72 -11.78 -30.99
C HIS A 97 3.35 -12.07 -30.39
N MET A 98 2.88 -13.32 -30.50
CA MET A 98 1.70 -13.81 -29.78
C MET A 98 1.92 -15.27 -29.42
N GLN A 99 1.56 -15.65 -28.20
CA GLN A 99 1.65 -17.03 -27.73
C GLN A 99 0.48 -17.37 -26.81
N ALA A 100 0.20 -18.67 -26.76
CA ALA A 100 -0.82 -19.27 -25.91
C ALA A 100 -0.27 -20.55 -25.28
N PHE A 101 -0.56 -20.74 -24.00
CA PHE A 101 -0.07 -21.87 -23.21
C PHE A 101 -1.20 -22.45 -22.36
N GLY A 102 -1.07 -23.75 -22.07
CA GLY A 102 -1.94 -24.45 -21.14
C GLY A 102 -3.27 -24.89 -21.76
N VAL A 103 -4.28 -25.05 -20.92
CA VAL A 103 -5.59 -25.59 -21.27
C VAL A 103 -6.69 -24.55 -21.10
N ALA A 104 -7.60 -24.52 -22.07
CA ALA A 104 -8.79 -23.70 -22.07
C ALA A 104 -9.88 -24.30 -21.19
N ASP A 105 -9.94 -25.62 -21.00
CA ASP A 105 -10.97 -26.31 -20.21
C ASP A 105 -10.49 -27.64 -19.58
N ASP A 106 -11.38 -28.25 -18.78
CA ASP A 106 -11.12 -29.50 -18.04
C ASP A 106 -10.96 -30.73 -18.95
N ASP A 107 -11.46 -30.66 -20.18
CA ASP A 107 -11.29 -31.71 -21.19
C ASP A 107 -9.89 -31.66 -21.84
N GLY A 108 -9.08 -30.66 -21.47
CA GLY A 108 -7.71 -30.49 -21.93
C GLY A 108 -7.60 -29.84 -23.29
N ARG A 109 -8.65 -29.14 -23.75
CA ARG A 109 -8.57 -28.33 -24.98
C ARG A 109 -7.46 -27.29 -24.82
N PRO A 110 -6.51 -27.17 -25.78
CA PRO A 110 -5.43 -26.20 -25.64
C PRO A 110 -5.94 -24.76 -25.75
N VAL A 111 -5.30 -23.84 -25.02
CA VAL A 111 -5.46 -22.41 -25.29
C VAL A 111 -4.80 -22.07 -26.63
N THR A 112 -5.46 -21.23 -27.41
CA THR A 112 -4.96 -20.65 -28.66
C THR A 112 -5.01 -19.12 -28.57
N VAL A 113 -4.36 -18.41 -29.50
CA VAL A 113 -4.40 -16.94 -29.51
C VAL A 113 -5.79 -16.39 -29.85
N GLN A 114 -6.65 -17.22 -30.47
CA GLN A 114 -8.07 -16.96 -30.74
C GLN A 114 -9.00 -17.37 -29.59
N THR A 115 -8.51 -18.08 -28.57
CA THR A 115 -9.37 -18.54 -27.47
C THR A 115 -10.00 -17.33 -26.77
N PRO A 116 -11.34 -17.26 -26.65
CA PRO A 116 -11.98 -16.14 -25.97
C PRO A 116 -11.81 -16.22 -24.45
N PHE A 117 -11.54 -15.08 -23.81
CA PHE A 117 -11.48 -14.88 -22.37
C PHE A 117 -12.35 -13.69 -21.95
N GLN A 118 -12.94 -13.73 -20.77
CA GLN A 118 -13.55 -12.52 -20.19
C GLN A 118 -12.43 -11.52 -19.84
N ILE A 119 -12.49 -10.30 -20.38
CA ILE A 119 -11.42 -9.30 -20.24
C ILE A 119 -11.63 -8.35 -19.05
N GLY A 120 -12.66 -8.57 -18.22
CA GLY A 120 -12.89 -7.78 -17.03
C GLY A 120 -12.91 -6.28 -17.32
N SER A 121 -12.35 -5.49 -16.39
CA SER A 121 -12.27 -4.04 -16.48
C SER A 121 -11.56 -3.48 -17.72
N VAL A 122 -10.79 -4.27 -18.49
CA VAL A 122 -10.22 -3.81 -19.77
C VAL A 122 -11.33 -3.38 -20.74
N ALA A 123 -12.54 -3.96 -20.61
CA ALA A 123 -13.75 -3.56 -21.34
C ALA A 123 -14.09 -2.07 -21.22
N LYS A 124 -13.75 -1.42 -20.09
CA LYS A 124 -13.98 0.01 -19.88
C LYS A 124 -13.25 0.86 -20.91
N THR A 125 -12.14 0.35 -21.45
CA THR A 125 -11.39 1.08 -22.48
C THR A 125 -12.18 1.22 -23.78
N PHE A 126 -12.97 0.19 -24.14
CA PHE A 126 -13.87 0.22 -25.30
C PHE A 126 -15.03 1.18 -25.08
N THR A 127 -15.63 1.18 -23.88
CA THR A 127 -16.69 2.12 -23.50
C THR A 127 -16.20 3.57 -23.57
N ALA A 128 -14.99 3.86 -23.08
CA ALA A 128 -14.41 5.20 -23.17
C ALA A 128 -14.09 5.59 -24.62
N LEU A 129 -13.61 4.66 -25.45
CA LEU A 129 -13.43 4.88 -26.90
C LEU A 129 -14.76 5.22 -27.59
N ALA A 130 -15.85 4.50 -27.28
CA ALA A 130 -17.16 4.78 -27.82
C ALA A 130 -17.68 6.17 -27.42
N ILE A 131 -17.50 6.58 -26.16
CA ILE A 131 -17.83 7.95 -25.73
C ILE A 131 -16.99 8.97 -26.50
N ARG A 132 -15.69 8.70 -26.71
CA ARG A 132 -14.81 9.59 -27.49
C ARG A 132 -15.29 9.72 -28.94
N GLN A 133 -15.73 8.64 -29.59
CA GLN A 133 -16.34 8.70 -30.92
C GLN A 133 -17.57 9.63 -30.92
N LEU A 134 -18.46 9.48 -29.94
CA LEU A 134 -19.65 10.33 -29.82
C LEU A 134 -19.31 11.79 -29.49
N VAL A 135 -18.21 12.06 -28.77
CA VAL A 135 -17.69 13.41 -28.54
C VAL A 135 -17.14 14.01 -29.83
N ASN A 136 -16.37 13.25 -30.61
CA ASN A 136 -15.84 13.67 -31.91
C ASN A 136 -16.96 13.97 -32.91
N ASP A 137 -18.05 13.20 -32.87
CA ASP A 137 -19.28 13.45 -33.64
C ASP A 137 -20.08 14.67 -33.14
N GLY A 138 -19.68 15.29 -32.03
CA GLY A 138 -20.39 16.41 -31.40
C GLY A 138 -21.71 16.00 -30.71
N LYS A 139 -21.99 14.70 -30.58
CA LYS A 139 -23.22 14.16 -29.96
C LYS A 139 -23.14 14.15 -28.43
N VAL A 140 -21.94 13.93 -27.87
CA VAL A 140 -21.68 13.95 -26.42
C VAL A 140 -20.76 15.11 -26.06
N LYS A 141 -20.99 15.74 -24.91
CA LYS A 141 -20.12 16.75 -24.31
C LYS A 141 -19.68 16.25 -22.94
N LEU A 142 -18.37 16.28 -22.69
CA LEU A 142 -17.80 15.74 -21.44
C LEU A 142 -18.35 16.43 -20.19
N ASP A 143 -18.51 17.76 -20.23
CA ASP A 143 -18.95 18.53 -19.08
C ASP A 143 -20.48 18.68 -18.99
N ALA A 144 -21.24 17.98 -19.84
CA ALA A 144 -22.69 17.96 -19.76
C ALA A 144 -23.17 16.97 -18.67
N PRO A 145 -24.21 17.32 -17.90
CA PRO A 145 -24.83 16.39 -16.95
C PRO A 145 -25.40 15.15 -17.64
N VAL A 146 -25.31 13.99 -16.98
CA VAL A 146 -25.87 12.72 -17.45
C VAL A 146 -27.36 12.85 -17.74
N GLN A 147 -28.11 13.59 -16.91
CA GLN A 147 -29.54 13.84 -17.12
C GLN A 147 -29.87 14.59 -18.42
N GLY A 148 -28.89 15.25 -19.05
CA GLY A 148 -29.03 15.81 -20.39
C GLY A 148 -29.18 14.76 -21.48
N TYR A 149 -28.67 13.54 -21.25
CA TYR A 149 -28.74 12.39 -22.16
C TYR A 149 -29.72 11.33 -21.68
N ILE A 150 -29.84 11.15 -20.36
CA ILE A 150 -30.71 10.18 -19.70
C ILE A 150 -31.62 10.93 -18.72
N PRO A 151 -32.73 11.56 -19.17
CA PRO A 151 -33.56 12.42 -18.30
C PRO A 151 -34.18 11.70 -17.10
N TRP A 152 -34.27 10.37 -17.17
CA TRP A 152 -34.80 9.51 -16.12
C TRP A 152 -33.73 8.96 -15.17
N PHE A 153 -32.44 9.31 -15.33
CA PHE A 153 -31.37 8.93 -14.41
C PHE A 153 -31.64 9.51 -13.01
N ARG A 154 -31.69 8.64 -12.00
CA ARG A 154 -31.95 9.01 -10.60
C ARG A 154 -31.02 8.28 -9.65
N LEU A 155 -30.73 8.94 -8.55
CA LEU A 155 -30.08 8.41 -7.35
C LEU A 155 -30.95 8.75 -6.15
N ALA A 156 -30.64 8.17 -4.98
CA ALA A 156 -31.32 8.51 -3.73
C ALA A 156 -31.11 9.99 -3.34
N ASP A 157 -30.05 10.62 -3.86
CA ASP A 157 -29.79 12.05 -3.81
C ASP A 157 -30.08 12.69 -5.18
N PRO A 158 -31.20 13.43 -5.33
CA PRO A 158 -31.55 14.08 -6.59
C PRO A 158 -30.56 15.18 -7.03
N GLU A 159 -29.91 15.86 -6.09
CA GLU A 159 -28.95 16.92 -6.39
C GLU A 159 -27.68 16.31 -7.00
N ALA A 160 -27.20 15.21 -6.41
CA ALA A 160 -26.11 14.43 -6.97
C ALA A 160 -26.45 13.87 -8.36
N ALA A 161 -27.64 13.28 -8.53
CA ALA A 161 -28.09 12.75 -9.82
C ALA A 161 -28.10 13.83 -10.94
N SER A 162 -28.43 15.08 -10.58
CA SER A 162 -28.49 16.20 -11.52
C SER A 162 -27.12 16.84 -11.84
N SER A 163 -26.10 16.60 -11.02
CA SER A 163 -24.78 17.22 -11.15
C SER A 163 -23.70 16.32 -11.76
N ILE A 164 -23.89 14.99 -11.76
CA ILE A 164 -22.93 14.05 -12.37
C ILE A 164 -22.82 14.29 -13.88
N THR A 165 -21.60 14.54 -14.37
CA THR A 165 -21.28 14.75 -15.79
C THR A 165 -20.65 13.52 -16.45
N ILE A 166 -20.60 13.50 -17.78
CA ILE A 166 -19.92 12.44 -18.55
C ILE A 166 -18.45 12.33 -18.16
N ARG A 167 -17.75 13.46 -18.00
CA ARG A 167 -16.35 13.52 -17.56
C ARG A 167 -16.17 12.87 -16.19
N GLN A 168 -17.08 13.15 -15.25
CA GLN A 168 -17.00 12.61 -13.90
C GLN A 168 -17.24 11.09 -13.85
N LEU A 169 -18.06 10.54 -14.76
CA LEU A 169 -18.19 9.10 -14.90
C LEU A 169 -16.89 8.47 -15.44
N ILE A 170 -16.28 9.06 -16.48
CA ILE A 170 -15.03 8.54 -17.08
C ILE A 170 -13.88 8.56 -16.06
N LEU A 171 -13.71 9.69 -15.37
CA LEU A 171 -12.67 9.91 -14.34
C LEU A 171 -13.02 9.28 -12.98
N GLN A 172 -14.19 8.65 -12.89
CA GLN A 172 -14.70 7.98 -11.71
C GLN A 172 -14.84 8.87 -10.48
N THR A 173 -15.08 10.16 -10.70
CA THR A 173 -15.31 11.19 -9.69
C THR A 173 -16.79 11.46 -9.42
N SER A 174 -17.69 10.53 -9.78
CA SER A 174 -19.15 10.70 -9.64
C SER A 174 -19.67 10.67 -8.19
N GLY A 175 -18.86 10.24 -7.23
CA GLY A 175 -19.28 10.01 -5.84
C GLY A 175 -19.99 8.66 -5.60
N LEU A 176 -20.12 7.81 -6.62
CA LEU A 176 -20.59 6.43 -6.48
C LEU A 176 -19.52 5.56 -5.82
N SER A 177 -19.93 4.69 -4.88
CA SER A 177 -18.98 3.89 -4.09
C SER A 177 -18.52 2.62 -4.80
N GLN A 178 -17.26 2.22 -4.56
CA GLN A 178 -16.73 0.93 -5.01
C GLN A 178 -17.53 -0.24 -4.43
N ALA A 179 -18.03 -0.10 -3.20
CA ALA A 179 -18.85 -1.14 -2.56
C ALA A 179 -20.14 -1.39 -3.36
N ASP A 180 -20.82 -0.34 -3.79
CA ASP A 180 -22.01 -0.45 -4.65
C ASP A 180 -21.64 -0.92 -6.07
N GLY A 181 -20.51 -0.45 -6.59
CA GLY A 181 -19.92 -0.93 -7.85
C GLY A 181 -19.55 -2.41 -7.86
N ASN A 182 -19.16 -2.98 -6.71
CA ASN A 182 -18.86 -4.39 -6.56
C ASN A 182 -20.14 -5.21 -6.34
N ARG A 183 -21.18 -4.61 -5.76
CA ARG A 183 -22.51 -5.25 -5.69
C ARG A 183 -23.12 -5.47 -7.08
N ALA A 184 -22.75 -4.64 -8.05
CA ALA A 184 -23.12 -4.79 -9.46
C ALA A 184 -22.64 -6.09 -10.11
N ILE A 185 -21.61 -6.73 -9.54
CA ILE A 185 -21.09 -8.01 -10.01
C ILE A 185 -22.08 -9.15 -9.68
N PHE A 186 -23.01 -8.95 -8.73
CA PHE A 186 -24.08 -9.89 -8.40
C PHE A 186 -25.39 -9.62 -9.16
N PHE A 187 -25.35 -8.79 -10.20
CA PHE A 187 -26.53 -8.55 -11.01
C PHE A 187 -26.97 -9.84 -11.72
N ASP A 188 -28.28 -10.06 -11.73
CA ASP A 188 -28.90 -11.17 -12.44
C ASP A 188 -28.66 -11.03 -13.94
N GLU A 189 -28.36 -12.13 -14.62
CA GLU A 189 -28.07 -12.21 -16.06
C GLU A 189 -29.17 -11.59 -16.94
N ARG A 190 -30.41 -11.54 -16.43
CA ARG A 190 -31.60 -11.10 -17.16
C ARG A 190 -31.76 -9.58 -17.25
N TYR A 191 -31.04 -8.80 -16.45
CA TYR A 191 -31.21 -7.35 -16.46
C TYR A 191 -30.46 -6.69 -17.62
N SER A 192 -31.16 -5.82 -18.32
CA SER A 192 -30.61 -4.89 -19.31
C SER A 192 -29.80 -3.76 -18.66
N ILE A 193 -28.92 -3.08 -19.43
CA ILE A 193 -28.20 -1.88 -18.95
C ILE A 193 -29.18 -0.87 -18.36
N GLU A 194 -30.32 -0.64 -19.02
CA GLU A 194 -31.34 0.31 -18.57
C GLU A 194 -31.90 -0.08 -17.19
N GLU A 195 -32.30 -1.33 -17.00
CA GLU A 195 -32.84 -1.81 -15.73
C GLU A 195 -31.82 -1.66 -14.60
N LEU A 196 -30.54 -1.97 -14.86
CA LEU A 196 -29.47 -1.81 -13.89
C LEU A 196 -29.24 -0.34 -13.52
N VAL A 197 -29.30 0.58 -14.50
CA VAL A 197 -29.21 2.02 -14.23
C VAL A 197 -30.44 2.52 -13.46
N ARG A 198 -31.64 1.99 -13.74
CA ARG A 198 -32.87 2.34 -12.99
C ARG A 198 -32.80 1.88 -11.53
N MET A 199 -32.18 0.74 -11.26
CA MET A 199 -31.97 0.23 -9.89
C MET A 199 -31.02 1.11 -9.05
N MET A 200 -30.33 2.07 -9.67
CA MET A 200 -29.48 3.03 -8.96
C MET A 200 -30.28 4.08 -8.17
N ASP A 201 -31.62 4.13 -8.30
CA ASP A 201 -32.47 5.12 -7.63
C ASP A 201 -32.42 5.05 -6.09
N GLN A 202 -31.99 3.92 -5.52
CA GLN A 202 -31.76 3.74 -4.08
C GLN A 202 -30.31 4.00 -3.66
N ILE A 203 -29.39 4.19 -4.60
CA ILE A 203 -27.97 4.38 -4.31
C ILE A 203 -27.76 5.83 -3.88
N ARG A 204 -27.14 6.00 -2.70
CA ARG A 204 -26.70 7.29 -2.20
C ARG A 204 -25.19 7.40 -2.43
N PRO A 205 -24.71 8.42 -3.16
CA PRO A 205 -23.29 8.72 -3.23
C PRO A 205 -22.68 8.78 -1.83
N ASN A 206 -21.52 8.14 -1.65
CA ASN A 206 -20.81 8.16 -0.37
C ASN A 206 -19.94 9.41 -0.22
N ARG A 207 -19.81 10.21 -1.30
CA ARG A 207 -19.02 11.44 -1.39
C ARG A 207 -19.69 12.45 -2.32
N PRO A 208 -19.39 13.76 -2.19
CA PRO A 208 -19.88 14.76 -3.13
C PRO A 208 -19.43 14.49 -4.58
N VAL A 209 -20.28 14.84 -5.53
CA VAL A 209 -19.98 14.70 -6.95
C VAL A 209 -18.78 15.58 -7.32
N GLY A 210 -17.80 15.01 -8.01
CA GLY A 210 -16.55 15.65 -8.42
C GLY A 210 -15.48 15.73 -7.32
N SER A 211 -15.77 15.37 -6.07
CA SER A 211 -14.83 15.59 -4.96
C SER A 211 -13.68 14.60 -4.92
N SER A 212 -13.89 13.35 -5.32
CA SER A 212 -12.82 12.35 -5.43
C SER A 212 -13.17 11.18 -6.32
N SER A 213 -12.14 10.66 -6.99
CA SER A 213 -12.13 9.45 -7.77
C SER A 213 -12.26 8.25 -6.84
N GLU A 214 -13.25 7.42 -7.12
CA GLU A 214 -13.43 6.11 -6.52
C GLU A 214 -13.76 5.14 -7.64
N TYR A 215 -12.96 4.10 -7.79
CA TYR A 215 -13.26 3.08 -8.77
C TYR A 215 -14.63 2.47 -8.49
N CYS A 216 -15.56 2.63 -9.42
CA CYS A 216 -16.92 2.14 -9.35
C CYS A 216 -17.39 1.65 -10.72
N ASN A 217 -17.69 0.36 -10.83
CA ASN A 217 -18.15 -0.23 -12.10
C ASN A 217 -19.41 0.47 -12.64
N LEU A 218 -20.30 0.97 -11.75
CA LEU A 218 -21.53 1.66 -12.11
C LEU A 218 -21.29 2.92 -12.97
N ASN A 219 -20.12 3.56 -12.86
CA ASN A 219 -19.81 4.71 -13.70
C ASN A 219 -19.82 4.35 -15.19
N TYR A 220 -19.17 3.24 -15.54
CA TYR A 220 -19.09 2.75 -16.90
C TYR A 220 -20.37 2.05 -17.36
N LEU A 221 -21.17 1.54 -16.43
CA LEU A 221 -22.53 1.10 -16.71
C LEU A 221 -23.41 2.28 -17.18
N VAL A 222 -23.37 3.42 -16.48
CA VAL A 222 -24.10 4.63 -16.88
C VAL A 222 -23.59 5.17 -18.23
N LEU A 223 -22.27 5.16 -18.46
CA LEU A 223 -21.70 5.52 -19.78
C LEU A 223 -22.20 4.58 -20.89
N GLY A 224 -22.31 3.28 -20.60
CA GLY A 224 -22.95 2.31 -21.48
C GLY A 224 -24.36 2.75 -21.86
N GLN A 225 -25.20 3.16 -20.89
CA GLN A 225 -26.54 3.67 -21.18
C GLN A 225 -26.51 4.97 -21.99
N VAL A 226 -25.58 5.89 -21.70
CA VAL A 226 -25.44 7.14 -22.48
C VAL A 226 -25.15 6.81 -23.96
N ILE A 227 -24.27 5.85 -24.23
CA ILE A 227 -24.00 5.39 -25.60
C ILE A 227 -25.30 4.91 -26.26
N GLN A 228 -26.12 4.13 -25.55
CA GLN A 228 -27.39 3.64 -26.11
C GLN A 228 -28.36 4.76 -26.45
N GLU A 229 -28.59 5.68 -25.51
CA GLU A 229 -29.53 6.79 -25.70
C GLU A 229 -29.09 7.74 -26.80
N VAL A 230 -27.80 8.04 -26.88
CA VAL A 230 -27.27 9.04 -27.82
C VAL A 230 -27.07 8.47 -29.23
N SER A 231 -26.67 7.20 -29.35
CA SER A 231 -26.51 6.55 -30.65
C SER A 231 -27.82 6.04 -31.24
N GLY A 232 -28.83 5.75 -30.39
CA GLY A 232 -30.04 5.05 -30.78
C GLY A 232 -29.84 3.55 -31.06
N GLN A 233 -28.66 3.01 -30.73
CA GLN A 233 -28.28 1.61 -30.92
C GLN A 233 -28.08 0.92 -29.56
N PRO A 234 -28.40 -0.36 -29.40
CA PRO A 234 -27.94 -1.15 -28.26
C PRO A 234 -26.42 -1.05 -28.11
N PHE A 235 -25.92 -1.03 -26.86
CA PHE A 235 -24.51 -0.81 -26.56
C PHE A 235 -23.63 -1.85 -27.28
N ALA A 236 -24.06 -3.12 -27.25
CA ALA A 236 -23.36 -4.21 -27.91
C ALA A 236 -23.25 -3.99 -29.43
N GLU A 237 -24.33 -3.54 -30.08
CA GLU A 237 -24.35 -3.26 -31.53
C GLU A 237 -23.45 -2.06 -31.89
N TYR A 238 -23.44 -1.03 -31.04
CA TYR A 238 -22.57 0.13 -31.22
C TYR A 238 -21.09 -0.28 -31.17
N ILE A 239 -20.69 -1.05 -30.14
CA ILE A 239 -19.30 -1.52 -29.99
C ILE A 239 -18.93 -2.46 -31.15
N GLN A 240 -19.82 -3.38 -31.54
CA GLN A 240 -19.60 -4.29 -32.66
C GLN A 240 -19.34 -3.52 -33.96
N THR A 241 -20.19 -2.56 -34.29
CA THR A 241 -20.19 -1.87 -35.59
C THR A 241 -19.12 -0.79 -35.70
N ASN A 242 -18.88 -0.05 -34.61
CA ASN A 242 -18.02 1.13 -34.63
C ASN A 242 -16.60 0.87 -34.11
N ILE A 243 -16.34 -0.27 -33.49
CA ILE A 243 -15.01 -0.62 -32.95
C ILE A 243 -14.57 -2.01 -33.40
N LEU A 244 -15.31 -3.09 -33.10
CA LEU A 244 -14.81 -4.45 -33.34
C LEU A 244 -14.68 -4.78 -34.83
N GLN A 245 -15.72 -4.54 -35.63
CA GLN A 245 -15.69 -4.77 -37.08
C GLN A 245 -14.62 -3.93 -37.81
N PRO A 246 -14.50 -2.60 -37.56
CA PRO A 246 -13.43 -1.78 -38.14
C PRO A 246 -12.01 -2.25 -37.82
N LEU A 247 -11.81 -2.90 -36.67
CA LEU A 247 -10.51 -3.38 -36.20
C LEU A 247 -10.25 -4.84 -36.57
N GLU A 248 -11.19 -5.51 -37.26
CA GLU A 248 -11.14 -6.95 -37.59
C GLU A 248 -11.07 -7.88 -36.37
N MET A 249 -11.69 -7.46 -35.25
CA MET A 249 -11.77 -8.22 -34.00
C MET A 249 -12.87 -9.28 -34.07
N GLU A 250 -12.61 -10.37 -34.81
CA GLU A 250 -13.56 -11.45 -35.12
C GLU A 250 -13.85 -12.41 -33.94
N HIS A 251 -12.99 -12.44 -32.93
CA HIS A 251 -13.09 -13.30 -31.73
C HIS A 251 -13.37 -12.48 -30.46
N SER A 252 -14.14 -11.40 -30.62
CA SER A 252 -14.55 -10.50 -29.54
C SER A 252 -16.07 -10.42 -29.48
N TYR A 253 -16.61 -10.63 -28.27
CA TYR A 253 -18.03 -10.87 -28.07
C TYR A 253 -18.59 -10.02 -26.94
N LEU A 254 -19.84 -9.63 -27.12
CA LEU A 254 -20.67 -8.93 -26.12
C LEU A 254 -21.73 -9.87 -25.53
N SER A 255 -21.73 -11.13 -25.96
CA SER A 255 -22.65 -12.20 -25.57
C SER A 255 -21.85 -13.44 -25.16
N GLU A 256 -22.09 -13.96 -23.96
CA GLU A 256 -21.48 -15.21 -23.52
C GLU A 256 -21.88 -16.39 -24.40
N ALA A 257 -23.13 -16.43 -24.89
CA ALA A 257 -23.60 -17.53 -25.73
C ALA A 257 -22.83 -17.62 -27.06
N GLU A 258 -22.48 -16.48 -27.65
CA GLU A 258 -21.66 -16.42 -28.87
C GLU A 258 -20.22 -16.85 -28.57
N ALA A 259 -19.64 -16.34 -27.48
CA ALA A 259 -18.30 -16.73 -27.06
C ALA A 259 -18.20 -18.24 -26.74
N VAL A 260 -19.22 -18.83 -26.09
CA VAL A 260 -19.27 -20.26 -25.77
C VAL A 260 -19.33 -21.10 -27.05
N HIS A 261 -20.11 -20.66 -28.04
CA HIS A 261 -20.15 -21.31 -29.36
C HIS A 261 -18.76 -21.34 -30.02
N ASP A 262 -17.98 -20.28 -29.84
CA ASP A 262 -16.63 -20.13 -30.39
C ASP A 262 -15.53 -20.58 -29.41
N GLY A 263 -15.91 -21.32 -28.37
CA GLY A 263 -14.97 -22.00 -27.48
C GLY A 263 -14.36 -21.13 -26.38
N LEU A 264 -15.17 -20.28 -25.74
CA LEU A 264 -14.82 -19.58 -24.48
C LEU A 264 -14.05 -20.51 -23.53
N ALA A 265 -12.96 -20.00 -22.95
CA ALA A 265 -12.23 -20.75 -21.94
C ALA A 265 -13.09 -20.98 -20.68
N THR A 266 -12.87 -22.07 -19.97
CA THR A 266 -13.38 -22.28 -18.61
C THR A 266 -12.59 -21.40 -17.66
N GLY A 267 -13.26 -20.55 -16.88
CA GLY A 267 -12.61 -19.77 -15.84
C GLY A 267 -12.37 -20.60 -14.58
N TYR A 268 -11.22 -20.40 -13.94
CA TYR A 268 -10.82 -21.11 -12.73
C TYR A 268 -10.64 -20.15 -11.55
N HIS A 269 -10.94 -20.67 -10.36
CA HIS A 269 -10.58 -20.04 -9.09
C HIS A 269 -9.55 -20.90 -8.36
N ILE A 270 -8.56 -20.30 -7.72
CA ILE A 270 -7.57 -21.06 -6.94
C ILE A 270 -8.18 -21.43 -5.58
N TRP A 271 -8.26 -22.71 -5.24
CA TRP A 271 -8.65 -23.23 -3.92
C TRP A 271 -7.47 -24.02 -3.32
N TYR A 272 -6.99 -23.60 -2.15
CA TYR A 272 -5.84 -24.25 -1.47
C TYR A 272 -4.62 -24.44 -2.38
N GLY A 273 -4.37 -23.50 -3.29
CA GLY A 273 -3.28 -23.57 -4.26
C GLY A 273 -3.57 -24.38 -5.52
N PHE A 274 -4.77 -24.94 -5.70
CA PHE A 274 -5.17 -25.71 -6.87
C PHE A 274 -6.25 -24.97 -7.69
N PRO A 275 -6.16 -24.93 -9.02
CA PRO A 275 -7.22 -24.36 -9.85
C PRO A 275 -8.46 -25.27 -9.81
N VAL A 276 -9.62 -24.67 -9.53
CA VAL A 276 -10.92 -25.31 -9.53
C VAL A 276 -11.81 -24.61 -10.55
N PRO A 277 -12.40 -25.33 -11.51
CA PRO A 277 -13.28 -24.74 -12.51
C PRO A 277 -14.49 -24.10 -11.82
N MET A 278 -14.81 -22.87 -12.21
CA MET A 278 -15.93 -22.12 -11.64
C MET A 278 -16.78 -21.57 -12.80
N GLN A 279 -18.06 -21.92 -12.81
CA GLN A 279 -19.02 -21.21 -13.65
C GLN A 279 -19.58 -20.02 -12.86
N ALA A 280 -19.52 -18.84 -13.47
CA ALA A 280 -20.03 -17.60 -12.93
C ALA A 280 -21.13 -17.08 -13.85
N ASP A 281 -22.17 -16.47 -13.28
CA ASP A 281 -23.25 -15.85 -14.04
C ASP A 281 -22.68 -14.71 -14.90
N PHE A 282 -23.16 -14.57 -16.14
CA PHE A 282 -22.76 -13.48 -17.05
C PHE A 282 -23.85 -12.40 -17.12
N PRO A 283 -23.68 -11.27 -16.41
CA PRO A 283 -24.60 -10.15 -16.52
C PRO A 283 -24.44 -9.44 -17.86
N GLN A 284 -25.30 -9.77 -18.83
CA GLN A 284 -25.25 -9.19 -20.18
C GLN A 284 -25.38 -7.65 -20.13
N GLY A 285 -26.24 -7.13 -19.26
CA GLY A 285 -26.37 -5.69 -19.00
C GLY A 285 -25.13 -5.02 -18.39
N ALA A 286 -24.06 -5.75 -18.08
CA ALA A 286 -22.83 -5.23 -17.50
C ALA A 286 -21.63 -5.24 -18.48
N ALA A 287 -21.85 -5.52 -19.78
CA ALA A 287 -20.78 -5.53 -20.78
C ALA A 287 -19.91 -4.26 -20.74
N ALA A 288 -20.55 -3.08 -20.66
CA ALA A 288 -19.89 -1.77 -20.64
C ALA A 288 -18.92 -1.54 -19.47
N GLN A 289 -19.13 -2.24 -18.34
CA GLN A 289 -18.33 -2.09 -17.13
C GLN A 289 -17.29 -3.20 -16.93
N GLY A 290 -17.39 -4.35 -17.59
CA GLY A 290 -16.40 -5.42 -17.37
C GLY A 290 -16.66 -6.80 -17.95
N TYR A 291 -17.76 -7.01 -18.68
CA TYR A 291 -18.15 -8.35 -19.15
C TYR A 291 -18.00 -8.51 -20.68
N MET A 292 -17.10 -7.74 -21.30
CA MET A 292 -16.69 -8.08 -22.67
C MET A 292 -15.83 -9.34 -22.67
N ILE A 293 -15.87 -10.07 -23.78
CA ILE A 293 -15.07 -11.27 -24.02
C ILE A 293 -14.21 -10.98 -25.25
N SER A 294 -12.93 -11.35 -25.24
CA SER A 294 -12.03 -11.14 -26.37
C SER A 294 -10.91 -12.19 -26.39
N SER A 295 -10.26 -12.32 -27.53
CA SER A 295 -9.05 -13.10 -27.73
C SER A 295 -7.80 -12.22 -27.62
N VAL A 296 -6.63 -12.85 -27.49
CA VAL A 296 -5.37 -12.09 -27.51
C VAL A 296 -5.07 -11.50 -28.88
N GLU A 297 -5.43 -12.22 -29.94
CA GLU A 297 -5.27 -11.74 -31.32
C GLU A 297 -6.04 -10.44 -31.54
N ASP A 298 -7.33 -10.42 -31.18
CA ASP A 298 -8.18 -9.25 -31.31
C ASP A 298 -7.70 -8.10 -30.43
N MET A 299 -7.35 -8.37 -29.18
CA MET A 299 -6.82 -7.33 -28.29
C MET A 299 -5.48 -6.77 -28.78
N ALA A 300 -4.66 -7.57 -29.46
CA ALA A 300 -3.45 -7.06 -30.10
C ALA A 300 -3.77 -6.13 -31.28
N GLN A 301 -4.82 -6.41 -32.05
CA GLN A 301 -5.31 -5.48 -33.09
C GLN A 301 -5.82 -4.18 -32.48
N TYR A 302 -6.57 -4.27 -31.37
CA TYR A 302 -7.00 -3.11 -30.59
C TYR A 302 -5.80 -2.29 -30.08
N LEU A 303 -4.74 -2.94 -29.60
CA LEU A 303 -3.51 -2.28 -29.18
C LEU A 303 -2.74 -1.65 -30.36
N VAL A 304 -2.76 -2.23 -31.56
CA VAL A 304 -2.22 -1.58 -32.76
C VAL A 304 -2.95 -0.27 -33.03
N ALA A 305 -4.29 -0.29 -33.03
CA ALA A 305 -5.08 0.93 -33.14
C ALA A 305 -4.72 1.89 -32.00
N TYR A 306 -4.49 1.35 -30.79
CA TYR A 306 -4.10 2.09 -29.61
C TYR A 306 -2.87 2.98 -29.84
N LEU A 307 -1.77 2.31 -30.17
CA LEU A 307 -0.46 2.91 -30.33
C LEU A 307 -0.37 3.77 -31.60
N ASN A 308 -1.22 3.50 -32.58
CA ASN A 308 -1.24 4.19 -33.87
C ASN A 308 -2.35 5.25 -33.96
N ARG A 309 -2.68 5.92 -32.84
CA ARG A 309 -3.61 7.07 -32.78
C ARG A 309 -4.98 6.77 -33.40
N GLY A 310 -5.51 5.59 -33.12
CA GLY A 310 -6.82 5.12 -33.59
C GLY A 310 -6.82 4.52 -34.99
N TRP A 311 -5.66 4.29 -35.62
CA TRP A 311 -5.55 3.66 -36.93
C TRP A 311 -5.19 2.18 -36.85
N TYR A 312 -6.01 1.33 -37.45
CA TYR A 312 -5.67 -0.06 -37.74
C TYR A 312 -5.69 -0.25 -39.25
N ARG A 313 -4.53 -0.56 -39.84
CA ARG A 313 -4.32 -0.58 -41.30
C ARG A 313 -4.77 0.76 -41.93
N ASP A 314 -5.78 0.72 -42.79
CA ASP A 314 -6.33 1.88 -43.51
C ASP A 314 -7.64 2.41 -42.90
N VAL A 315 -8.06 1.87 -41.74
CA VAL A 315 -9.29 2.24 -41.04
C VAL A 315 -8.96 3.02 -39.77
N SER A 316 -9.73 4.08 -39.49
CA SER A 316 -9.63 4.84 -38.25
C SER A 316 -10.89 4.69 -37.41
N VAL A 317 -10.73 4.34 -36.14
CA VAL A 317 -11.83 4.28 -35.14
C VAL A 317 -12.03 5.61 -34.40
N LEU A 318 -11.26 6.65 -34.72
CA LEU A 318 -11.38 7.98 -34.09
C LEU A 318 -11.90 9.07 -35.04
N LEU A 319 -11.96 8.81 -36.34
CA LEU A 319 -12.37 9.79 -37.35
C LEU A 319 -13.76 9.45 -37.94
N PRO A 320 -14.64 10.43 -38.14
CA PRO A 320 -15.90 10.22 -38.84
C PRO A 320 -15.69 9.68 -40.27
N ALA A 321 -16.55 8.76 -40.71
CA ALA A 321 -16.54 8.20 -42.07
C ALA A 321 -16.68 9.27 -43.18
N SER A 322 -17.18 10.46 -42.85
CA SER A 322 -17.38 11.58 -43.79
C SER A 322 -16.30 12.66 -43.75
N SER A 323 -15.31 12.59 -42.86
CA SER A 323 -14.27 13.61 -42.75
C SER A 323 -13.04 13.24 -43.57
N THR A 324 -12.81 13.94 -44.67
CA THR A 324 -11.45 14.10 -45.20
C THR A 324 -10.62 14.80 -44.12
N ALA A 325 -9.45 14.25 -43.79
CA ALA A 325 -8.58 14.56 -42.64
C ALA A 325 -8.13 16.03 -42.43
N ALA A 326 -8.69 17.01 -43.14
CA ALA A 326 -8.20 18.37 -43.24
C ALA A 326 -8.86 19.42 -42.32
N THR A 327 -9.93 19.10 -41.57
CA THR A 327 -10.70 20.13 -40.83
C THR A 327 -10.76 19.95 -39.30
N VAL A 328 -10.02 19.01 -38.72
CA VAL A 328 -9.99 18.83 -37.26
C VAL A 328 -8.79 19.60 -36.66
N PRO A 329 -9.00 20.54 -35.71
CA PRO A 329 -7.93 21.30 -35.07
C PRO A 329 -6.85 20.43 -34.41
N ALA A 330 -5.57 20.84 -34.52
CA ALA A 330 -4.41 20.07 -34.03
C ALA A 330 -4.46 19.75 -32.52
N ASN A 331 -5.08 20.63 -31.72
CA ASN A 331 -5.24 20.47 -30.27
C ASN A 331 -6.23 19.36 -29.86
N TRP A 332 -6.98 18.76 -30.80
CA TRP A 332 -7.81 17.57 -30.51
C TRP A 332 -7.04 16.25 -30.58
N TYR A 333 -5.88 16.23 -31.24
CA TYR A 333 -5.01 15.05 -31.31
C TYR A 333 -4.04 14.96 -30.13
N ASP A 334 -3.77 16.07 -29.43
CA ASP A 334 -2.91 16.15 -28.24
C ASP A 334 -3.61 15.76 -26.93
N ILE A 335 -4.90 15.46 -26.96
CA ILE A 335 -5.58 14.85 -25.82
C ILE A 335 -5.16 13.38 -25.78
N HIS A 336 -4.12 13.12 -24.98
CA HIS A 336 -3.56 11.79 -24.79
C HIS A 336 -4.69 10.82 -24.45
N TRP A 337 -4.75 9.73 -25.20
CA TRP A 337 -5.78 8.71 -25.02
C TRP A 337 -5.83 8.20 -23.57
N SER A 338 -4.72 8.30 -22.83
CA SER A 338 -4.57 8.05 -21.39
C SER A 338 -5.45 8.89 -20.47
N GLU A 339 -5.84 10.12 -20.82
CA GLU A 339 -6.71 10.97 -19.97
C GLU A 339 -8.14 10.40 -19.84
N TYR A 340 -8.58 9.55 -20.78
CA TYR A 340 -9.87 8.87 -20.76
C TYR A 340 -9.86 7.55 -19.97
N PHE A 341 -8.68 7.13 -19.48
CA PHE A 341 -8.46 5.81 -18.89
C PHE A 341 -8.09 5.86 -17.41
N ASP A 342 -8.13 7.04 -16.78
CA ASP A 342 -7.55 7.22 -15.45
C ASP A 342 -8.57 7.12 -14.31
N SER A 343 -8.76 5.90 -13.83
CA SER A 343 -9.05 5.65 -12.41
C SER A 343 -8.44 4.36 -11.87
N ASP A 344 -8.07 3.41 -12.75
CA ASP A 344 -7.45 2.12 -12.41
C ASP A 344 -6.01 1.97 -12.88
N ALA A 345 -5.42 2.99 -13.52
CA ALA A 345 -4.05 3.00 -14.03
C ALA A 345 -2.98 3.05 -12.92
N ILE A 346 -3.22 2.36 -11.79
CA ILE A 346 -2.41 2.34 -10.57
C ILE A 346 -1.08 1.59 -10.73
N TYR A 347 -0.82 0.96 -11.87
CA TYR A 347 0.49 0.38 -12.15
C TYR A 347 0.93 0.68 -13.58
N SER A 348 1.66 1.78 -13.77
CA SER A 348 2.57 2.00 -14.90
C SER A 348 2.02 1.63 -16.29
N ASP A 349 1.29 2.54 -16.94
CA ASP A 349 0.73 2.33 -18.29
C ASP A 349 -0.04 1.00 -18.51
N ALA A 350 -0.39 0.28 -17.43
CA ALA A 350 -1.07 -1.00 -17.49
C ALA A 350 -2.47 -0.94 -16.88
N TRP A 351 -3.43 -1.57 -17.55
CA TRP A 351 -4.79 -1.74 -17.11
C TRP A 351 -5.04 -3.22 -16.83
N SER A 352 -5.51 -3.58 -15.63
CA SER A 352 -5.91 -4.95 -15.32
C SER A 352 -7.43 -5.09 -15.25
N GLY A 353 -7.95 -6.25 -15.65
CA GLY A 353 -9.37 -6.56 -15.60
C GLY A 353 -9.58 -7.96 -15.04
N GLY A 354 -10.35 -8.09 -13.97
CA GLY A 354 -10.70 -9.40 -13.41
C GLY A 354 -12.20 -9.59 -13.29
N THR A 355 -12.71 -10.73 -13.75
CA THR A 355 -14.02 -11.26 -13.36
C THR A 355 -13.83 -12.33 -12.28
N TYR A 356 -14.87 -13.04 -11.81
CA TYR A 356 -14.72 -14.02 -10.73
C TYR A 356 -13.63 -15.07 -10.97
N ASN A 357 -13.46 -15.46 -12.22
CA ASN A 357 -12.72 -16.64 -12.64
C ASN A 357 -11.77 -16.36 -13.83
N PHE A 358 -11.67 -15.10 -14.27
CA PHE A 358 -10.70 -14.64 -15.27
C PHE A 358 -9.90 -13.44 -14.77
N ASN A 359 -8.73 -13.26 -15.35
CA ASN A 359 -7.93 -12.06 -15.18
C ASN A 359 -7.28 -11.68 -16.51
N SER A 360 -7.03 -10.39 -16.70
CA SER A 360 -6.43 -9.82 -17.89
C SER A 360 -5.61 -8.60 -17.53
N ALA A 361 -4.65 -8.27 -18.39
CA ALA A 361 -3.97 -6.99 -18.35
C ALA A 361 -3.62 -6.52 -19.76
N ILE A 362 -3.62 -5.21 -19.97
CA ILE A 362 -2.96 -4.55 -21.09
C ILE A 362 -1.89 -3.60 -20.53
N LEU A 363 -0.82 -3.33 -21.27
CA LEU A 363 0.27 -2.42 -20.93
C LEU A 363 0.69 -1.63 -22.17
N ILE A 364 0.92 -0.33 -22.06
CA ILE A 364 1.27 0.56 -23.17
C ILE A 364 2.53 1.37 -22.85
N MET A 365 3.67 1.05 -23.45
CA MET A 365 4.92 1.79 -23.25
C MET A 365 5.05 2.93 -24.28
N GLY A 366 5.18 4.17 -23.81
CA GLY A 366 5.23 5.39 -24.63
C GLY A 366 6.56 5.67 -25.36
N GLU A 367 6.59 6.72 -26.19
CA GLU A 367 7.76 7.14 -27.02
C GLU A 367 9.05 7.43 -26.23
N GLN A 368 8.95 7.66 -24.92
CA GLN A 368 10.10 8.00 -24.07
C GLN A 368 10.95 6.79 -23.65
N SER A 369 10.48 5.55 -23.85
CA SER A 369 11.15 4.32 -23.39
C SER A 369 11.64 3.44 -24.54
N GLN A 370 12.75 3.79 -25.21
CA GLN A 370 13.48 2.96 -26.22
C GLN A 370 12.64 2.20 -27.29
N GLY A 371 11.34 2.49 -27.46
CA GLY A 371 10.39 1.79 -28.32
C GLY A 371 8.94 1.88 -27.83
N THR A 372 7.99 2.12 -28.74
CA THR A 372 6.55 2.12 -28.44
C THR A 372 6.02 0.69 -28.47
N TYR A 373 5.84 0.07 -27.30
CA TYR A 373 5.32 -1.29 -27.18
C TYR A 373 3.92 -1.31 -26.57
N GLY A 374 3.09 -2.27 -26.96
CA GLY A 374 1.85 -2.64 -26.31
C GLY A 374 1.91 -4.11 -25.93
N VAL A 375 1.39 -4.48 -24.77
CA VAL A 375 1.31 -5.88 -24.34
C VAL A 375 -0.12 -6.16 -23.90
N VAL A 376 -0.69 -7.29 -24.31
CA VAL A 376 -1.92 -7.84 -23.78
C VAL A 376 -1.66 -9.21 -23.16
N LEU A 377 -2.32 -9.51 -22.06
CA LEU A 377 -2.24 -10.75 -21.32
C LEU A 377 -3.64 -11.17 -20.87
N LEU A 378 -4.09 -12.36 -21.23
CA LEU A 378 -5.39 -12.93 -20.83
C LEU A 378 -5.17 -14.27 -20.11
N LEU A 379 -5.83 -14.46 -18.97
CA LEU A 379 -5.71 -15.64 -18.12
C LEU A 379 -7.11 -16.20 -17.79
N ASN A 380 -7.27 -17.51 -17.87
CA ASN A 380 -8.51 -18.17 -17.43
C ASN A 380 -8.51 -18.46 -15.91
N THR A 381 -7.88 -17.61 -15.12
CA THR A 381 -7.84 -17.74 -13.67
C THR A 381 -7.81 -16.37 -13.02
N ARG A 382 -8.48 -16.23 -11.88
CA ARG A 382 -8.33 -15.06 -11.01
C ARG A 382 -7.38 -15.37 -9.85
N PRO A 383 -6.09 -14.99 -9.91
CA PRO A 383 -5.13 -15.22 -8.81
C PRO A 383 -5.23 -14.19 -7.66
N ASP A 384 -6.07 -13.16 -7.82
CA ASP A 384 -5.96 -11.86 -7.13
C ASP A 384 -6.11 -11.86 -5.61
N TYR A 385 -6.75 -12.87 -5.01
CA TYR A 385 -6.97 -12.87 -3.56
C TYR A 385 -6.01 -13.78 -2.81
N LEU A 386 -5.23 -14.57 -3.54
CA LEU A 386 -4.53 -15.71 -2.96
C LEU A 386 -3.05 -15.72 -3.28
N VAL A 387 -2.53 -15.02 -4.30
CA VAL A 387 -1.09 -14.94 -4.60
C VAL A 387 -0.71 -13.56 -5.17
N GLU A 388 -0.55 -12.54 -4.31
CA GLU A 388 -0.11 -11.20 -4.75
C GLU A 388 1.26 -11.20 -5.48
N SER A 389 2.08 -12.25 -5.32
CA SER A 389 3.38 -12.34 -5.97
C SER A 389 3.34 -12.68 -7.48
N VAL A 390 2.23 -13.26 -7.98
CA VAL A 390 2.06 -13.65 -9.40
C VAL A 390 0.61 -13.40 -9.85
N ASN A 391 0.31 -12.19 -10.30
CA ASN A 391 -0.97 -11.79 -10.91
C ASN A 391 -0.72 -11.20 -12.30
N SER A 392 -1.77 -10.84 -13.05
CA SER A 392 -1.63 -10.31 -14.40
C SER A 392 -0.71 -9.07 -14.47
N ILE A 393 -0.71 -8.24 -13.43
CA ILE A 393 0.13 -7.05 -13.31
C ILE A 393 1.61 -7.41 -13.11
N THR A 394 1.93 -8.41 -12.27
CA THR A 394 3.33 -8.83 -12.08
C THR A 394 3.85 -9.63 -13.26
N LEU A 395 3.02 -10.44 -13.93
CA LEU A 395 3.39 -11.12 -15.17
C LEU A 395 3.65 -10.12 -16.30
N ILE A 396 2.73 -9.19 -16.56
CA ILE A 396 2.90 -8.22 -17.65
C ILE A 396 4.08 -7.28 -17.39
N ASP A 397 4.40 -7.01 -16.13
CA ASP A 397 5.60 -6.28 -15.74
C ASP A 397 6.90 -7.05 -15.98
N GLY A 398 6.93 -8.36 -15.72
CA GLY A 398 8.12 -9.15 -16.06
C GLY A 398 8.34 -9.24 -17.57
N ILE A 399 7.26 -9.30 -18.38
CA ILE A 399 7.32 -9.16 -19.83
C ILE A 399 7.92 -7.80 -20.21
N ARG A 400 7.47 -6.71 -19.57
CA ARG A 400 8.03 -5.37 -19.75
C ARG A 400 9.52 -5.32 -19.43
N SER A 401 9.96 -5.85 -18.28
CA SER A 401 11.37 -5.85 -17.89
C SER A 401 12.24 -6.61 -18.90
N LEU A 402 11.75 -7.72 -19.45
CA LEU A 402 12.46 -8.46 -20.51
C LEU A 402 12.52 -7.66 -21.83
N LEU A 403 11.43 -6.99 -22.20
CA LEU A 403 11.38 -6.16 -23.41
C LEU A 403 12.34 -4.97 -23.34
N LEU A 404 12.40 -4.28 -22.19
CA LEU A 404 13.20 -3.07 -21.98
C LEU A 404 14.65 -3.36 -21.58
N ASN A 405 14.87 -4.33 -20.69
CA ASN A 405 16.15 -4.50 -19.98
C ASN A 405 16.82 -5.86 -20.26
N GLY A 406 16.18 -6.75 -21.03
CA GLY A 406 16.68 -8.10 -21.33
C GLY A 406 16.82 -9.01 -20.10
N LYS A 407 16.30 -8.60 -18.94
CA LYS A 407 16.34 -9.35 -17.69
C LYS A 407 15.07 -9.06 -16.89
N VAL A 408 14.51 -10.11 -16.29
CA VAL A 408 13.46 -9.94 -15.27
C VAL A 408 14.13 -9.43 -14.00
N GLU A 409 13.63 -8.34 -13.43
CA GLU A 409 14.01 -7.94 -12.07
C GLU A 409 13.69 -9.09 -11.12
N LYS A 410 14.66 -9.51 -10.31
CA LYS A 410 14.44 -10.63 -9.38
C LYS A 410 13.38 -10.21 -8.37
N SER A 411 12.19 -10.78 -8.48
CA SER A 411 11.20 -10.71 -7.40
C SER A 411 11.88 -11.18 -6.11
N SER A 412 11.78 -10.38 -5.05
CA SER A 412 12.35 -10.71 -3.75
C SER A 412 11.97 -12.15 -3.37
N PRO A 413 12.95 -13.04 -3.04
CA PRO A 413 12.65 -14.38 -2.53
C PRO A 413 11.69 -14.33 -1.33
N TRP A 414 11.68 -13.20 -0.64
CA TRP A 414 10.87 -12.93 0.54
C TRP A 414 9.39 -12.78 0.23
N ALA A 415 8.98 -12.29 -0.95
CA ALA A 415 7.55 -12.19 -1.31
C ALA A 415 6.87 -13.56 -1.36
N ALA A 416 7.59 -14.60 -1.82
CA ALA A 416 7.10 -15.97 -1.77
C ALA A 416 7.10 -16.52 -0.33
N ILE A 417 8.11 -16.19 0.48
CA ILE A 417 8.24 -16.68 1.87
C ILE A 417 7.18 -16.04 2.78
N GLU A 418 6.95 -14.72 2.68
CA GLU A 418 5.88 -14.00 3.38
C GLU A 418 4.52 -14.59 3.06
N TRP A 419 4.30 -14.97 1.79
CA TRP A 419 3.08 -15.62 1.35
C TRP A 419 2.85 -17.00 2.00
N TYR A 420 3.81 -17.92 1.86
CA TYR A 420 3.73 -19.24 2.50
C TYR A 420 3.60 -19.12 4.03
N PHE A 421 4.17 -18.06 4.60
CA PHE A 421 4.08 -17.77 6.03
C PHE A 421 2.68 -17.34 6.45
N TRP A 422 2.10 -16.32 5.82
CA TRP A 422 0.76 -15.82 6.20
C TRP A 422 -0.35 -16.85 5.93
N TRP A 423 -0.25 -17.64 4.86
CA TRP A 423 -1.17 -18.77 4.64
C TRP A 423 -0.90 -19.94 5.57
N GLY A 424 0.36 -20.25 5.84
CA GLY A 424 0.71 -21.19 6.89
C GLY A 424 0.11 -20.78 8.25
N VAL A 425 0.07 -19.48 8.54
CA VAL A 425 -0.60 -18.92 9.73
C VAL A 425 -2.13 -19.00 9.61
N ALA A 426 -2.73 -18.63 8.49
CA ALA A 426 -4.18 -18.68 8.27
C ALA A 426 -4.72 -20.12 8.34
N ASP A 427 -4.07 -21.07 7.64
CA ASP A 427 -4.38 -22.50 7.68
C ASP A 427 -4.13 -23.07 9.06
N LEU A 428 -3.07 -22.64 9.77
CA LEU A 428 -2.85 -23.03 11.16
C LEU A 428 -3.94 -22.51 12.09
N VAL A 429 -4.41 -21.27 11.90
CA VAL A 429 -5.53 -20.70 12.65
C VAL A 429 -6.82 -21.47 12.35
N LEU A 430 -7.11 -21.75 11.07
CA LEU A 430 -8.27 -22.54 10.64
C LEU A 430 -8.21 -23.96 11.24
N LEU A 431 -7.06 -24.61 11.16
CA LEU A 431 -6.81 -25.93 11.73
C LEU A 431 -6.97 -25.90 13.25
N VAL A 432 -6.45 -24.88 13.94
CA VAL A 432 -6.63 -24.71 15.38
C VAL A 432 -8.11 -24.55 15.72
N LEU A 433 -8.87 -23.73 14.98
CA LEU A 433 -10.30 -23.56 15.19
C LEU A 433 -11.07 -24.87 14.97
N VAL A 434 -10.76 -25.62 13.90
CA VAL A 434 -11.35 -26.94 13.63
C VAL A 434 -10.99 -27.94 14.73
N LEU A 435 -9.73 -28.00 15.15
CA LEU A 435 -9.28 -28.87 16.24
C LEU A 435 -9.92 -28.48 17.58
N LEU A 436 -10.12 -27.19 17.85
CA LEU A 436 -10.85 -26.70 19.01
C LEU A 436 -12.31 -27.16 18.95
N ALA A 437 -13.01 -26.98 17.84
CA ALA A 437 -14.38 -27.43 17.68
C ALA A 437 -14.52 -28.95 17.82
N LEU A 438 -13.63 -29.74 17.21
CA LEU A 438 -13.59 -31.20 17.35
C LEU A 438 -13.28 -31.63 18.79
N PHE A 439 -12.30 -30.98 19.43
CA PHE A 439 -11.99 -31.22 20.84
C PHE A 439 -13.20 -30.92 21.72
N GLU A 440 -13.90 -29.81 21.46
CA GLU A 440 -15.10 -29.44 22.19
C GLU A 440 -16.24 -30.42 21.96
N LEU A 441 -16.47 -30.92 20.74
CA LEU A 441 -17.44 -31.99 20.47
C LEU A 441 -17.12 -33.29 21.21
N ILE A 442 -15.86 -33.73 21.16
CA ILE A 442 -15.39 -34.97 21.81
C ILE A 442 -15.48 -34.85 23.33
N THR A 443 -15.05 -33.71 23.88
CA THR A 443 -15.08 -33.48 25.33
C THR A 443 -16.48 -33.16 25.84
N PHE A 444 -17.34 -32.52 25.04
CA PHE A 444 -18.75 -32.32 25.35
C PHE A 444 -19.46 -33.66 25.54
N ARG A 445 -19.23 -34.66 24.67
CA ARG A 445 -19.77 -36.02 24.87
C ARG A 445 -19.33 -36.64 26.19
N LYS A 446 -18.04 -36.53 26.53
CA LYS A 446 -17.49 -37.03 27.81
C LYS A 446 -18.00 -36.24 29.01
N TRP A 447 -18.24 -34.93 28.85
CA TRP A 447 -18.71 -34.01 29.88
C TRP A 447 -20.21 -34.20 30.15
N ALA A 448 -21.05 -34.31 29.12
CA ALA A 448 -22.48 -34.59 29.24
C ALA A 448 -22.72 -35.90 29.99
N PHE A 449 -21.91 -36.94 29.70
CA PHE A 449 -21.97 -38.23 30.42
C PHE A 449 -21.48 -38.16 31.87
N ARG A 450 -20.49 -37.33 32.21
CA ARG A 450 -19.90 -37.23 33.57
C ARG A 450 -20.65 -36.27 34.49
N THR A 451 -21.19 -35.18 33.95
CA THR A 451 -21.93 -34.16 34.72
C THR A 451 -23.30 -34.68 35.16
N TYR A 452 -23.83 -35.70 34.48
CA TYR A 452 -25.01 -36.42 34.95
C TYR A 452 -24.74 -37.32 36.16
N ARG A 453 -23.46 -37.59 36.52
CA ARG A 453 -23.16 -38.49 37.65
C ARG A 453 -22.32 -37.91 38.79
N THR A 454 -21.19 -37.21 38.64
CA THR A 454 -20.33 -37.07 39.85
C THR A 454 -19.16 -36.05 39.89
N VAL A 455 -19.15 -34.93 39.15
CA VAL A 455 -18.00 -33.99 39.28
C VAL A 455 -18.44 -32.53 39.36
N GLN A 456 -17.98 -31.81 40.40
CA GLN A 456 -17.90 -30.35 40.45
C GLN A 456 -16.52 -29.93 39.91
N PRO A 457 -16.37 -29.50 38.64
CA PRO A 457 -15.16 -28.81 38.22
C PRO A 457 -15.11 -27.46 38.95
N SER A 458 -13.91 -26.87 39.13
CA SER A 458 -13.81 -25.50 39.63
C SER A 458 -14.54 -24.55 38.67
N ARG A 459 -15.71 -24.04 39.10
CA ARG A 459 -16.66 -23.25 38.31
C ARG A 459 -16.01 -22.16 37.44
N HIS A 460 -14.97 -21.51 37.93
CA HIS A 460 -14.26 -20.46 37.19
C HIS A 460 -13.60 -20.93 35.88
N ILE A 461 -12.98 -22.11 35.86
CA ILE A 461 -12.32 -22.64 34.65
C ILE A 461 -13.36 -23.02 33.59
N PHE A 462 -14.53 -23.51 34.03
CA PHE A 462 -15.64 -23.83 33.14
C PHE A 462 -16.21 -22.59 32.45
N PHE A 463 -16.49 -21.52 33.19
CA PHE A 463 -17.04 -20.29 32.62
C PHE A 463 -16.03 -19.55 31.73
N VAL A 464 -14.75 -19.49 32.11
CA VAL A 464 -13.71 -18.86 31.28
C VAL A 464 -13.54 -19.60 29.96
N ARG A 465 -13.48 -20.93 29.99
CA ARG A 465 -13.34 -21.74 28.77
C ARG A 465 -14.57 -21.66 27.87
N THR A 466 -15.76 -21.84 28.45
CA THR A 466 -17.02 -21.77 27.68
C THR A 466 -17.26 -20.36 27.11
N GLY A 467 -16.83 -19.33 27.83
CA GLY A 467 -16.84 -17.95 27.32
C GLY A 467 -15.86 -17.73 26.17
N ALA A 468 -14.65 -18.30 26.24
CA ALA A 468 -13.69 -18.26 25.14
C ALA A 468 -14.21 -18.99 23.89
N ASP A 469 -14.81 -20.17 24.05
CA ASP A 469 -15.44 -20.91 22.94
C ASP A 469 -16.56 -20.07 22.28
N LEU A 470 -17.40 -19.42 23.09
CA LEU A 470 -18.49 -18.57 22.61
C LEU A 470 -17.97 -17.34 21.87
N LEU A 471 -16.95 -16.67 22.40
CA LEU A 471 -16.34 -15.51 21.76
C LEU A 471 -15.67 -15.88 20.43
N ALA A 472 -14.93 -16.99 20.39
CA ALA A 472 -14.33 -17.50 19.15
C ALA A 472 -15.39 -17.89 18.11
N GLY A 473 -16.48 -18.53 18.54
CA GLY A 473 -17.58 -18.91 17.66
C GLY A 473 -18.37 -17.71 17.11
N VAL A 474 -18.67 -16.72 17.96
CA VAL A 474 -19.34 -15.48 17.53
C VAL A 474 -18.46 -14.66 16.61
N PHE A 475 -17.16 -14.57 16.90
CA PHE A 475 -16.20 -13.92 16.02
C PHE A 475 -16.21 -14.56 14.62
N ALA A 476 -16.12 -15.90 14.54
CA ALA A 476 -16.18 -16.61 13.26
C ALA A 476 -17.48 -16.39 12.48
N LEU A 477 -18.62 -16.18 13.16
CA LEU A 477 -19.93 -16.03 12.54
C LEU A 477 -20.32 -14.57 12.20
N VAL A 478 -19.75 -13.59 12.89
CA VAL A 478 -20.19 -12.19 12.85
C VAL A 478 -19.10 -11.25 12.37
N ALA A 479 -17.85 -11.44 12.79
CA ALA A 479 -16.78 -10.49 12.50
C ALA A 479 -16.44 -10.44 11.00
N LEU A 480 -16.47 -11.58 10.31
CA LEU A 480 -16.12 -11.64 8.87
C LEU A 480 -17.17 -10.93 7.97
N PRO A 481 -18.48 -11.21 8.08
CA PRO A 481 -19.53 -10.42 7.40
C PRO A 481 -19.51 -8.93 7.76
N ALA A 482 -19.31 -8.61 9.04
CA ALA A 482 -19.28 -7.23 9.50
C ALA A 482 -18.04 -6.48 9.00
N TRP A 483 -16.90 -7.16 8.87
CA TRP A 483 -15.67 -6.59 8.34
C TRP A 483 -15.77 -6.26 6.85
N GLN A 484 -16.51 -7.08 6.09
CA GLN A 484 -16.67 -6.93 4.64
C GLN A 484 -17.94 -6.16 4.24
N ASP A 485 -18.82 -5.82 5.19
CA ASP A 485 -20.16 -5.24 4.94
C ASP A 485 -21.00 -6.02 3.91
N LEU A 486 -20.86 -7.35 3.93
CA LEU A 486 -21.52 -8.27 3.01
C LEU A 486 -22.23 -9.38 3.79
N PRO A 487 -23.46 -9.77 3.42
CA PRO A 487 -24.11 -10.92 4.03
C PRO A 487 -23.39 -12.21 3.62
N TRP A 488 -23.51 -13.26 4.44
CA TRP A 488 -22.87 -14.56 4.19
C TRP A 488 -23.15 -15.14 2.79
N ARG A 489 -24.35 -14.91 2.23
CA ARG A 489 -24.68 -15.36 0.87
C ARG A 489 -23.77 -14.77 -0.20
N ASP A 490 -23.30 -13.54 0.00
CA ASP A 490 -22.49 -12.81 -0.97
C ASP A 490 -20.99 -13.05 -0.72
N LEU A 491 -20.60 -13.40 0.52
CA LEU A 491 -19.24 -13.87 0.87
C LEU A 491 -18.96 -15.32 0.46
N LEU A 492 -19.98 -16.17 0.37
CA LEU A 492 -19.83 -17.57 -0.02
C LEU A 492 -19.37 -17.76 -1.47
N LYS A 493 -19.56 -16.76 -2.34
CA LYS A 493 -19.12 -16.79 -3.74
C LYS A 493 -17.60 -16.55 -3.89
N PRO A 494 -17.01 -15.47 -3.33
CA PRO A 494 -15.56 -15.22 -3.43
C PRO A 494 -14.70 -16.02 -2.43
N TYR A 495 -15.28 -16.56 -1.35
CA TYR A 495 -14.55 -17.28 -0.28
C TYR A 495 -15.21 -18.63 0.04
N CYS A 496 -15.58 -19.38 -0.99
CA CYS A 496 -16.29 -20.65 -0.91
C CYS A 496 -15.55 -21.75 -0.13
N GLU A 497 -14.24 -21.65 0.01
CA GLU A 497 -13.39 -22.59 0.75
C GLU A 497 -13.28 -22.23 2.24
N LEU A 498 -13.18 -20.95 2.58
CA LEU A 498 -13.07 -20.49 3.97
C LEU A 498 -14.43 -20.36 4.67
N CYS A 499 -15.45 -19.84 3.98
CA CYS A 499 -16.74 -19.54 4.57
C CYS A 499 -17.44 -20.77 5.16
N PRO A 500 -17.51 -21.94 4.49
CA PRO A 500 -18.15 -23.14 5.07
C PRO A 500 -17.43 -23.66 6.32
N ILE A 501 -16.10 -23.58 6.36
CA ILE A 501 -15.31 -24.01 7.53
C ILE A 501 -15.55 -23.06 8.70
N LEU A 502 -15.53 -21.76 8.46
CA LEU A 502 -15.80 -20.75 9.49
C LEU A 502 -17.26 -20.83 10.00
N LEU A 503 -18.23 -20.97 9.10
CA LEU A 503 -19.64 -21.16 9.44
C LEU A 503 -19.87 -22.42 10.26
N SER A 504 -19.34 -23.56 9.82
CA SER A 504 -19.51 -24.84 10.54
C SER A 504 -18.81 -24.83 11.89
N THR A 505 -17.56 -24.37 11.95
CA THR A 505 -16.75 -24.32 13.17
C THR A 505 -17.33 -23.33 14.17
N GLY A 506 -17.69 -22.13 13.72
CA GLY A 506 -18.35 -21.11 14.54
C GLY A 506 -19.68 -21.60 15.09
N THR A 507 -20.51 -22.24 14.25
CA THR A 507 -21.79 -22.83 14.68
C THR A 507 -21.59 -23.91 15.74
N ILE A 508 -20.62 -24.80 15.57
CA ILE A 508 -20.31 -25.85 16.54
C ILE A 508 -19.89 -25.23 17.89
N LEU A 509 -18.97 -24.28 17.88
CA LEU A 509 -18.47 -23.63 19.10
C LEU A 509 -19.57 -22.90 19.86
N VAL A 510 -20.38 -22.10 19.16
CA VAL A 510 -21.54 -21.40 19.76
C VAL A 510 -22.55 -22.39 20.30
N THR A 511 -22.94 -23.40 19.51
CA THR A 511 -23.95 -24.39 19.93
C THR A 511 -23.50 -25.17 21.15
N VAL A 512 -22.25 -25.65 21.18
CA VAL A 512 -21.70 -26.37 22.33
C VAL A 512 -21.60 -25.46 23.56
N ALA A 513 -21.16 -24.21 23.40
CA ALA A 513 -21.04 -23.26 24.49
C ALA A 513 -22.41 -22.90 25.11
N VAL A 514 -23.39 -22.55 24.26
CA VAL A 514 -24.76 -22.24 24.69
C VAL A 514 -25.41 -23.44 25.37
N THR A 515 -25.21 -24.66 24.83
CA THR A 515 -25.74 -25.89 25.44
C THR A 515 -25.11 -26.18 26.80
N LYS A 516 -23.79 -26.01 26.95
CA LYS A 516 -23.09 -26.13 28.24
C LYS A 516 -23.63 -25.11 29.26
N ILE A 517 -23.81 -23.86 28.85
CA ILE A 517 -24.38 -22.80 29.70
C ILE A 517 -25.81 -23.19 30.10
N GLY A 518 -26.67 -23.55 29.15
CA GLY A 518 -28.06 -23.96 29.41
C GLY A 518 -28.16 -25.15 30.38
N LEU A 519 -27.41 -26.23 30.13
CA LEU A 519 -27.37 -27.41 31.01
C LEU A 519 -26.82 -27.07 32.40
N SER A 520 -25.86 -26.16 32.52
CA SER A 520 -25.34 -25.69 33.82
C SER A 520 -26.36 -24.86 34.62
N LEU A 521 -27.32 -24.21 33.94
CA LEU A 521 -28.34 -23.35 34.54
C LEU A 521 -29.61 -24.12 34.96
N ILE A 522 -29.82 -25.34 34.49
CA ILE A 522 -30.98 -26.19 34.85
C ILE A 522 -30.94 -26.63 36.33
N GLY A 523 -29.77 -26.57 36.99
CA GLY A 523 -29.53 -27.25 38.27
C GLY A 523 -29.94 -26.58 39.60
N LYS A 524 -30.12 -25.25 39.72
CA LYS A 524 -30.63 -24.51 40.92
C LYS A 524 -30.33 -23.01 40.74
N TRP A 525 -31.10 -22.13 41.39
CA TRP A 525 -30.95 -20.65 41.49
C TRP A 525 -31.69 -19.82 40.43
N ARG A 526 -32.88 -19.33 40.77
CA ARG A 526 -33.77 -18.51 39.89
C ARG A 526 -33.37 -17.03 39.70
N PRO A 527 -32.80 -16.27 40.67
CA PRO A 527 -32.61 -14.83 40.47
C PRO A 527 -31.36 -14.46 39.66
N LEU A 528 -30.33 -15.33 39.60
CA LEU A 528 -29.17 -15.14 38.72
C LEU A 528 -29.45 -15.47 37.24
N LYS A 529 -30.54 -16.22 36.96
CA LYS A 529 -30.93 -16.66 35.61
C LYS A 529 -31.38 -15.50 34.75
N THR A 530 -32.17 -14.59 35.30
CA THR A 530 -32.64 -13.39 34.60
C THR A 530 -31.49 -12.40 34.40
N ALA A 531 -30.64 -12.17 35.40
CA ALA A 531 -29.52 -11.23 35.27
C ALA A 531 -28.51 -11.65 34.20
N LEU A 532 -28.14 -12.94 34.10
CA LEU A 532 -27.12 -13.40 33.14
C LEU A 532 -27.68 -13.57 31.71
N VAL A 533 -28.93 -14.05 31.57
CA VAL A 533 -29.61 -14.11 30.27
C VAL A 533 -29.93 -12.72 29.76
N SER A 534 -30.34 -11.78 30.63
CA SER A 534 -30.48 -10.37 30.28
C SER A 534 -29.13 -9.72 29.97
N LEU A 535 -28.02 -10.07 30.63
CA LEU A 535 -26.70 -9.52 30.30
C LEU A 535 -26.18 -10.02 28.95
N VAL A 536 -26.41 -11.31 28.62
CA VAL A 536 -26.06 -11.93 27.32
C VAL A 536 -26.98 -11.43 26.20
N LEU A 537 -28.28 -11.29 26.45
CA LEU A 537 -29.21 -10.65 25.50
C LEU A 537 -28.92 -9.16 25.35
N LEU A 538 -28.53 -8.45 26.41
CA LEU A 538 -28.12 -7.04 26.34
C LEU A 538 -26.78 -6.89 25.59
N THR A 539 -25.83 -7.82 25.73
CA THR A 539 -24.60 -7.82 24.91
C THR A 539 -24.87 -8.23 23.47
N LEU A 540 -25.83 -9.12 23.18
CA LEU A 540 -26.30 -9.44 21.83
C LEU A 540 -27.07 -8.27 21.19
N VAL A 541 -27.85 -7.53 21.98
CA VAL A 541 -28.58 -6.32 21.53
C VAL A 541 -27.66 -5.11 21.40
N LEU A 542 -26.62 -4.99 22.22
CA LEU A 542 -25.58 -3.96 22.08
C LEU A 542 -24.57 -4.28 20.97
N ALA A 543 -24.31 -5.56 20.68
CA ALA A 543 -23.54 -6.00 19.51
C ALA A 543 -24.35 -5.96 18.21
N GLY A 544 -25.69 -6.00 18.30
CA GLY A 544 -26.63 -5.75 17.20
C GLY A 544 -27.13 -4.31 17.11
N ALA A 545 -26.77 -3.45 18.06
CA ALA A 545 -27.04 -2.02 17.98
C ALA A 545 -26.08 -1.47 16.94
N ARG A 546 -26.64 -1.18 15.76
CA ARG A 546 -25.99 -0.44 14.68
C ARG A 546 -25.09 0.66 15.28
N PRO A 547 -23.88 0.93 14.73
CA PRO A 547 -23.28 2.23 14.96
C PRO A 547 -24.36 3.27 14.61
N LEU A 548 -24.78 4.03 15.62
CA LEU A 548 -25.68 5.16 15.44
C LEU A 548 -25.02 6.08 14.42
N ASN A 549 -25.71 6.26 13.30
CA ASN A 549 -25.51 7.29 12.29
C ASN A 549 -24.04 7.62 12.00
N ALA A 550 -23.51 7.01 10.93
CA ALA A 550 -22.67 7.78 10.03
C ALA A 550 -23.54 8.97 9.56
N GLN A 551 -23.42 10.09 10.25
CA GLN A 551 -23.85 11.36 9.70
C GLN A 551 -23.13 11.46 8.36
N ALA A 552 -23.90 11.44 7.27
CA ALA A 552 -23.41 11.82 5.97
C ALA A 552 -22.71 13.17 6.16
N SER A 553 -21.40 13.19 5.93
CA SER A 553 -20.63 14.42 5.88
C SER A 553 -21.29 15.27 4.81
N ALA A 554 -21.97 16.35 5.23
CA ALA A 554 -22.40 17.36 4.29
C ALA A 554 -21.17 17.83 3.49
N PRO A 555 -21.30 18.20 2.20
CA PRO A 555 -20.20 18.83 1.47
C PRO A 555 -19.73 20.04 2.28
N MET A 556 -18.53 19.92 2.86
CA MET A 556 -18.05 20.94 3.77
C MET A 556 -17.46 22.06 2.92
N GLN A 557 -17.96 23.27 3.15
CA GLN A 557 -17.27 24.50 2.82
C GLN A 557 -15.82 24.41 3.35
N THR A 558 -14.81 24.95 2.64
CA THR A 558 -13.42 24.99 3.11
C THR A 558 -13.38 25.34 4.59
N ALA A 559 -12.74 24.49 5.40
CA ALA A 559 -12.74 24.67 6.84
C ALA A 559 -12.19 26.06 7.17
N SER A 560 -12.83 26.78 8.10
CA SER A 560 -12.23 28.00 8.61
C SER A 560 -10.91 27.67 9.31
N TYR A 561 -9.99 28.63 9.37
CA TYR A 561 -8.71 28.40 10.06
C TYR A 561 -8.92 28.05 11.55
N ASP A 562 -9.95 28.59 12.20
CA ASP A 562 -10.33 28.19 13.57
C ASP A 562 -10.73 26.70 13.67
N GLN A 563 -11.38 26.15 12.63
CA GLN A 563 -11.71 24.72 12.58
C GLN A 563 -10.46 23.86 12.37
N ILE A 564 -9.52 24.31 11.55
CA ILE A 564 -8.22 23.65 11.35
C ILE A 564 -7.42 23.69 12.66
N ASP A 565 -7.38 24.83 13.36
CA ASP A 565 -6.71 25.00 14.64
C ASP A 565 -7.27 24.07 15.73
N ALA A 566 -8.60 23.97 15.81
CA ALA A 566 -9.27 23.06 16.73
C ALA A 566 -8.97 21.59 16.40
N TYR A 567 -8.95 21.24 15.12
CA TYR A 567 -8.57 19.91 14.65
C TYR A 567 -7.12 19.58 15.02
N VAL A 568 -6.17 20.46 14.71
CA VAL A 568 -4.74 20.27 15.01
C VAL A 568 -4.52 20.04 16.50
N GLN A 569 -5.14 20.83 17.37
CA GLN A 569 -5.04 20.64 18.82
C GLN A 569 -5.62 19.30 19.30
N SER A 570 -6.73 18.85 18.70
CA SER A 570 -7.32 17.53 18.99
C SER A 570 -6.35 16.41 18.60
N GLU A 571 -5.77 16.48 17.40
CA GLU A 571 -4.87 15.45 16.90
C GLU A 571 -3.52 15.45 17.60
N MET A 572 -2.98 16.62 17.97
CA MET A 572 -1.80 16.71 18.84
C MET A 572 -2.03 15.95 20.13
N LYS A 573 -3.21 16.09 20.76
CA LYS A 573 -3.55 15.36 21.97
C LYS A 573 -3.67 13.85 21.72
N ALA A 574 -4.23 13.43 20.60
CA ALA A 574 -4.37 12.02 20.23
C ALA A 574 -3.02 11.35 19.91
N ALA A 575 -2.14 12.06 19.20
CA ALA A 575 -0.76 11.67 18.90
C ALA A 575 0.19 11.86 20.10
N SER A 576 -0.26 12.55 21.14
CA SER A 576 0.55 13.01 22.28
C SER A 576 1.65 14.02 21.92
N ILE A 577 1.62 14.65 20.75
CA ILE A 577 2.64 15.62 20.29
C ILE A 577 2.74 16.81 21.29
N PRO A 578 3.92 17.05 21.92
CA PRO A 578 4.07 18.10 22.93
C PRO A 578 3.98 19.51 22.36
N GLY A 579 4.48 19.69 21.14
CA GLY A 579 4.44 20.96 20.45
C GLY A 579 4.52 20.82 18.94
N LEU A 580 3.78 21.68 18.25
CA LEU A 580 3.60 21.67 16.80
C LEU A 580 3.48 23.10 16.30
N ALA A 581 4.14 23.41 15.19
CA ALA A 581 3.87 24.59 14.40
C ALA A 581 3.41 24.16 13.00
N TYR A 582 2.53 24.94 12.37
CA TYR A 582 2.15 24.71 10.99
C TYR A 582 1.79 26.00 10.24
N GLY A 583 1.91 25.93 8.91
CA GLY A 583 1.64 27.03 8.01
C GLY A 583 0.94 26.58 6.75
N ILE A 584 0.03 27.42 6.24
CA ILE A 584 -0.68 27.22 4.97
C ILE A 584 -0.32 28.38 4.05
N VAL A 585 0.14 28.06 2.85
CA VAL A 585 0.45 29.01 1.78
C VAL A 585 -0.57 28.83 0.66
N LYS A 586 -1.08 29.93 0.10
CA LYS A 586 -1.86 29.93 -1.15
C LYS A 586 -1.28 30.94 -2.12
N GLY A 587 -0.78 30.46 -3.26
CA GLY A 587 -0.08 31.25 -4.25
C GLY A 587 1.19 31.85 -3.67
N ASP A 588 1.23 33.17 -3.59
CA ASP A 588 2.33 34.00 -3.11
C ASP A 588 2.16 34.45 -1.65
N GLN A 589 1.13 33.97 -0.95
CA GLN A 589 0.79 34.44 0.39
C GLN A 589 0.76 33.31 1.41
N ILE A 590 1.32 33.59 2.58
CA ILE A 590 1.06 32.80 3.78
C ILE A 590 -0.33 33.18 4.29
N VAL A 591 -1.29 32.27 4.19
CA VAL A 591 -2.69 32.54 4.52
C VAL A 591 -3.07 32.15 5.96
N HIS A 592 -2.25 31.30 6.59
CA HIS A 592 -2.39 30.93 7.99
C HIS A 592 -1.04 30.47 8.58
N LEU A 593 -0.72 30.90 9.79
CA LEU A 593 0.43 30.46 10.57
C LEU A 593 0.00 30.27 12.01
N GLN A 594 0.21 29.09 12.57
CA GLN A 594 -0.14 28.79 13.95
C GLN A 594 0.87 27.85 14.60
N ALA A 595 0.90 27.90 15.93
CA ALA A 595 1.73 27.05 16.75
C ALA A 595 1.04 26.77 18.09
N PHE A 596 1.22 25.55 18.58
CA PHE A 596 0.61 25.06 19.81
C PHE A 596 1.60 24.26 20.64
N GLY A 597 1.31 24.15 21.93
CA GLY A 597 2.07 23.34 22.86
C GLY A 597 3.37 24.00 23.33
N SER A 598 4.30 23.18 23.82
CA SER A 598 5.49 23.65 24.51
C SER A 598 6.77 23.21 23.82
N ALA A 599 7.72 24.14 23.75
CA ALA A 599 9.04 23.93 23.19
C ALA A 599 9.94 23.08 24.10
N ASP A 600 9.70 23.08 25.41
CA ASP A 600 10.50 22.35 26.39
C ASP A 600 9.71 22.09 27.69
N ALA A 601 10.35 21.40 28.64
CA ALA A 601 9.77 21.05 29.94
C ALA A 601 9.46 22.25 30.86
N THR A 602 9.96 23.45 30.55
CA THR A 602 9.62 24.68 31.30
C THR A 602 8.25 25.23 30.93
N GLY A 603 7.65 24.72 29.84
CA GLY A 603 6.38 25.18 29.31
C GLY A 603 6.50 26.37 28.36
N ARG A 604 7.72 26.71 27.91
CA ARG A 604 7.95 27.76 26.91
C ARG A 604 7.08 27.49 25.67
N PRO A 605 6.25 28.44 25.20
CA PRO A 605 5.34 28.19 24.08
C PRO A 605 6.10 28.03 22.77
N ILE A 606 5.58 27.21 21.86
CA ILE A 606 6.02 27.19 20.46
C ILE A 606 5.39 28.36 19.71
N THR A 607 6.17 28.99 18.84
CA THR A 607 5.76 30.01 17.88
C THR A 607 6.06 29.55 16.44
N PRO A 608 5.46 30.18 15.41
CA PRO A 608 5.83 29.90 14.02
C PRO A 608 7.33 30.10 13.70
N GLN A 609 8.06 30.89 14.50
CA GLN A 609 9.50 31.16 14.44
C GLN A 609 10.35 30.24 15.33
N THR A 610 9.74 29.30 16.04
CA THR A 610 10.51 28.34 16.85
C THR A 610 11.25 27.38 15.91
N PRO A 611 12.58 27.26 16.00
CA PRO A 611 13.32 26.38 15.10
C PRO A 611 13.13 24.91 15.50
N PHE A 612 12.99 24.05 14.49
CA PHE A 612 12.94 22.59 14.60
C PHE A 612 14.03 21.98 13.73
N LEU A 613 14.49 20.79 14.09
CA LEU A 613 15.25 19.93 13.18
C LEU A 613 14.29 19.37 12.12
N ILE A 614 14.53 19.65 10.84
CA ILE A 614 13.52 19.40 9.78
C ILE A 614 13.65 18.05 9.08
N GLY A 615 14.62 17.23 9.48
CA GLY A 615 14.90 15.94 8.87
C GLY A 615 14.99 16.04 7.34
N SER A 616 14.58 14.99 6.65
CA SER A 616 14.66 14.89 5.18
C SER A 616 13.97 15.99 4.38
N VAL A 617 13.20 16.92 4.98
CA VAL A 617 12.79 18.17 4.31
C VAL A 617 14.01 18.96 3.85
N GLY A 618 15.16 18.87 4.54
CA GLY A 618 16.40 19.51 4.13
C GLY A 618 16.92 19.08 2.75
N LYS A 619 16.57 17.88 2.26
CA LYS A 619 16.97 17.43 0.93
C LYS A 619 16.38 18.29 -0.19
N VAL A 620 15.20 18.89 0.02
CA VAL A 620 14.61 19.88 -0.88
C VAL A 620 15.57 21.06 -1.08
N ILE A 621 16.18 21.54 0.00
CA ILE A 621 17.12 22.65 0.00
C ILE A 621 18.42 22.25 -0.74
N THR A 622 18.92 21.03 -0.51
CA THR A 622 20.09 20.50 -1.23
C THR A 622 19.82 20.33 -2.72
N SER A 623 18.67 19.81 -3.11
CA SER A 623 18.25 19.68 -4.52
C SER A 623 18.19 21.04 -5.20
N LEU A 624 17.63 22.05 -4.52
CA LEU A 624 17.60 23.43 -5.00
C LEU A 624 19.02 23.98 -5.23
N ALA A 625 19.94 23.78 -4.29
CA ALA A 625 21.34 24.19 -4.46
C ALA A 625 22.00 23.54 -5.69
N ILE A 626 21.78 22.24 -5.91
CA ILE A 626 22.29 21.56 -7.12
C ILE A 626 21.68 22.17 -8.38
N GLN A 627 20.38 22.44 -8.41
CA GLN A 627 19.72 23.06 -9.56
C GLN A 627 20.25 24.47 -9.86
N GLN A 628 20.56 25.27 -8.85
CA GLN A 628 21.22 26.57 -9.02
C GLN A 628 22.58 26.40 -9.72
N LEU A 629 23.37 25.42 -9.29
CA LEU A 629 24.66 25.11 -9.91
C LEU A 629 24.53 24.53 -11.33
N VAL A 630 23.47 23.75 -11.60
CA VAL A 630 23.16 23.24 -12.96
C VAL A 630 22.79 24.39 -13.89
N SER A 631 21.89 25.28 -13.46
CA SER A 631 21.51 26.44 -14.25
C SER A 631 22.67 27.42 -14.47
N ALA A 632 23.63 27.47 -13.55
CA ALA A 632 24.86 28.24 -13.71
C ALA A 632 25.89 27.56 -14.65
N GLY A 633 25.58 26.37 -15.19
CA GLY A 633 26.47 25.58 -16.03
C GLY A 633 27.68 25.00 -15.28
N LYS A 634 27.65 25.00 -13.94
CA LYS A 634 28.74 24.49 -13.09
C LYS A 634 28.59 23.00 -12.80
N VAL A 635 27.36 22.52 -12.71
CA VAL A 635 27.01 21.10 -12.55
C VAL A 635 26.28 20.61 -13.79
N ASP A 636 26.56 19.38 -14.19
CA ASP A 636 25.93 18.66 -15.28
C ASP A 636 25.27 17.42 -14.68
N LEU A 637 23.96 17.28 -14.89
CA LEU A 637 23.16 16.21 -14.28
C LEU A 637 23.63 14.82 -14.72
N ASP A 638 24.10 14.69 -15.95
CA ASP A 638 24.49 13.41 -16.54
C ASP A 638 25.99 13.15 -16.43
N ALA A 639 26.74 14.07 -15.85
CA ALA A 639 28.15 13.87 -15.56
C ALA A 639 28.35 12.91 -14.38
N PRO A 640 29.38 12.03 -14.44
CA PRO A 640 29.71 11.16 -13.32
C PRO A 640 30.18 11.97 -12.12
N VAL A 641 29.88 11.48 -10.91
CA VAL A 641 30.29 12.12 -9.63
C VAL A 641 31.80 12.34 -9.58
N GLN A 642 32.58 11.42 -10.15
CA GLN A 642 34.05 11.52 -10.24
C GLN A 642 34.55 12.77 -10.98
N ARG A 643 33.71 13.42 -11.81
CA ARG A 643 34.05 14.71 -12.41
C ARG A 643 34.24 15.81 -11.36
N TYR A 644 33.47 15.75 -10.28
CA TYR A 644 33.43 16.76 -9.21
C TYR A 644 34.20 16.30 -7.97
N ILE A 645 34.22 14.99 -7.71
CA ILE A 645 34.94 14.36 -6.60
C ILE A 645 35.86 13.28 -7.18
N PRO A 646 37.07 13.61 -7.68
CA PRO A 646 37.92 12.67 -8.42
C PRO A 646 38.34 11.41 -7.66
N TRP A 647 38.28 11.46 -6.32
CA TRP A 647 38.61 10.36 -5.43
C TRP A 647 37.38 9.56 -4.97
N PHE A 648 36.16 9.89 -5.42
CA PHE A 648 34.95 9.11 -5.15
C PHE A 648 35.09 7.70 -5.73
N ARG A 649 34.97 6.69 -4.86
CA ARG A 649 35.09 5.27 -5.21
C ARG A 649 34.13 4.44 -4.38
N LEU A 650 33.64 3.39 -5.00
CA LEU A 650 32.97 2.26 -4.37
C LEU A 650 33.85 1.02 -4.52
N ALA A 651 33.49 -0.08 -3.87
CA ALA A 651 34.18 -1.34 -4.06
C ALA A 651 34.00 -1.91 -5.49
N ASP A 652 32.97 -1.45 -6.21
CA ASP A 652 32.78 -1.67 -7.65
C ASP A 652 33.29 -0.45 -8.45
N GLU A 653 34.38 -0.63 -9.20
CA GLU A 653 35.00 0.40 -10.04
C GLU A 653 34.10 0.83 -11.22
N ALA A 654 33.30 -0.09 -11.77
CA ALA A 654 32.36 0.22 -12.84
C ALA A 654 31.22 1.09 -12.30
N ALA A 655 30.67 0.76 -11.13
CA ALA A 655 29.67 1.61 -10.48
C ALA A 655 30.22 2.99 -10.13
N SER A 656 31.45 3.05 -9.60
CA SER A 656 32.15 4.29 -9.23
C SER A 656 32.20 5.31 -10.38
N SER A 657 32.38 4.83 -11.61
CA SER A 657 32.49 5.67 -12.81
C SER A 657 31.15 5.96 -13.51
N GLN A 658 30.07 5.27 -13.11
CA GLN A 658 28.73 5.38 -13.73
C GLN A 658 27.74 6.21 -12.92
N ILE A 659 27.93 6.37 -11.62
CA ILE A 659 27.01 7.17 -10.78
C ILE A 659 27.11 8.64 -11.22
N THR A 660 25.98 9.22 -11.62
CA THR A 660 25.86 10.62 -12.08
C THR A 660 25.16 11.47 -11.02
N ILE A 661 25.18 12.79 -11.19
CA ILE A 661 24.43 13.71 -10.32
C ILE A 661 22.93 13.41 -10.36
N ARG A 662 22.39 13.06 -11.54
CA ARG A 662 20.99 12.63 -11.72
C ARG A 662 20.70 11.37 -10.90
N HIS A 663 21.58 10.37 -10.93
CA HIS A 663 21.42 9.14 -10.16
C HIS A 663 21.37 9.39 -8.65
N LEU A 664 22.11 10.39 -8.14
CA LEU A 664 22.04 10.78 -6.73
C LEU A 664 20.71 11.48 -6.40
N LEU A 665 20.29 12.46 -7.21
CA LEU A 665 19.07 13.24 -6.98
C LEU A 665 17.81 12.36 -7.01
N ASN A 666 17.73 11.41 -7.96
CA ASN A 666 16.58 10.54 -8.12
C ASN A 666 16.71 9.20 -7.37
N HIS A 667 17.72 9.05 -6.51
CA HIS A 667 17.93 7.86 -5.70
C HIS A 667 18.16 6.55 -6.48
N THR A 668 18.68 6.60 -7.70
CA THR A 668 19.00 5.42 -8.52
C THR A 668 20.50 5.09 -8.58
N SER A 669 21.31 5.66 -7.68
CA SER A 669 22.77 5.44 -7.62
C SER A 669 23.18 3.99 -7.32
N GLY A 670 22.27 3.19 -6.75
CA GLY A 670 22.56 1.85 -6.22
C GLY A 670 23.18 1.83 -4.83
N LEU A 671 23.28 2.98 -4.16
CA LEU A 671 23.66 3.06 -2.75
C LEU A 671 22.48 2.65 -1.85
N SER A 672 22.72 1.70 -0.95
CA SER A 672 21.65 1.14 -0.13
C SER A 672 21.14 2.07 0.97
N ALA A 673 19.87 1.92 1.33
CA ALA A 673 19.25 2.55 2.48
C ALA A 673 19.92 2.10 3.78
N ALA A 674 20.27 0.81 3.86
CA ALA A 674 20.95 0.21 5.01
C ALA A 674 22.32 0.84 5.27
N ASP A 675 23.12 1.07 4.22
CA ASP A 675 24.41 1.76 4.36
C ASP A 675 24.22 3.20 4.82
N GLY A 676 23.23 3.91 4.27
CA GLY A 676 22.90 5.27 4.68
C GLY A 676 22.29 5.40 6.06
N ALA A 677 21.80 4.31 6.66
CA ALA A 677 21.16 4.29 7.98
C ALA A 677 22.08 3.76 9.11
N LYS A 678 23.38 3.54 8.84
CA LYS A 678 24.31 2.99 9.84
C LYS A 678 24.38 3.87 11.09
N PRO A 679 24.13 3.30 12.30
CA PRO A 679 24.07 4.09 13.53
C PRO A 679 25.32 4.94 13.82
N LYS A 680 26.51 4.50 13.37
CA LYS A 680 27.76 5.25 13.58
C LYS A 680 27.77 6.64 12.93
N TYR A 681 27.04 6.86 11.82
CA TYR A 681 26.91 8.17 11.18
C TYR A 681 26.01 9.14 11.97
N TYR A 682 25.23 8.60 12.92
CA TYR A 682 24.25 9.35 13.71
C TYR A 682 24.61 9.48 15.19
N LEU A 683 25.40 8.53 15.71
CA LEU A 683 25.68 8.39 17.14
C LEU A 683 27.09 8.83 17.55
N VAL A 684 28.01 8.95 16.59
CA VAL A 684 29.41 9.30 16.87
C VAL A 684 29.64 10.72 16.38
N GLU A 685 30.00 11.60 17.30
CA GLU A 685 30.38 12.98 16.97
C GLU A 685 31.74 13.03 16.27
N GLY A 686 31.93 14.03 15.40
CA GLY A 686 33.21 14.33 14.78
C GLY A 686 33.47 13.70 13.41
N TYR A 687 32.55 12.89 12.88
CA TYR A 687 32.59 12.48 11.47
C TYR A 687 32.48 13.71 10.55
N THR A 688 33.21 13.67 9.45
CA THR A 688 33.11 14.63 8.33
C THR A 688 32.47 13.97 7.10
N ASN A 689 31.90 14.77 6.19
CA ASN A 689 31.32 14.28 4.93
C ASN A 689 32.35 13.45 4.15
N GLN A 690 33.58 13.96 4.05
CA GLN A 690 34.68 13.30 3.34
C GLN A 690 35.05 11.94 3.95
N GLU A 691 35.09 11.81 5.28
CA GLU A 691 35.36 10.53 5.93
C GLU A 691 34.27 9.50 5.63
N ILE A 692 33.00 9.91 5.66
CA ILE A 692 31.88 9.01 5.31
C ILE A 692 31.96 8.59 3.84
N ILE A 693 32.29 9.52 2.91
CA ILE A 693 32.46 9.19 1.49
C ILE A 693 33.64 8.21 1.29
N HIS A 694 34.77 8.40 1.98
CA HIS A 694 35.91 7.48 1.90
C HIS A 694 35.59 6.08 2.43
N GLU A 695 34.68 5.94 3.39
CA GLU A 695 34.23 4.61 3.81
C GLU A 695 33.43 3.86 2.73
N LEU A 696 32.87 4.59 1.75
CA LEU A 696 32.16 3.99 0.63
C LEU A 696 33.10 3.22 -0.32
N ASP A 697 34.42 3.43 -0.24
CA ASP A 697 35.43 2.67 -0.98
C ASP A 697 35.27 1.14 -0.77
N GLN A 698 34.64 0.72 0.33
CA GLN A 698 34.38 -0.68 0.66
C GLN A 698 32.89 -1.08 0.51
N SER A 699 32.02 -0.15 0.13
CA SER A 699 30.59 -0.41 -0.10
C SER A 699 30.38 -0.99 -1.50
N GLN A 700 29.54 -2.03 -1.56
CA GLN A 700 29.09 -2.65 -2.80
C GLN A 700 27.66 -2.15 -3.09
N PRO A 701 27.39 -1.63 -4.30
CA PRO A 701 26.02 -1.36 -4.71
C PRO A 701 25.17 -2.64 -4.59
N ASP A 702 23.96 -2.53 -4.07
CA ASP A 702 23.05 -3.67 -3.95
C ASP A 702 22.26 -3.92 -5.25
N ARG A 703 22.30 -2.95 -6.17
CA ARG A 703 21.64 -2.93 -7.48
C ARG A 703 22.50 -2.17 -8.52
N PRO A 704 22.34 -2.45 -9.83
CA PRO A 704 23.03 -1.71 -10.87
C PRO A 704 22.69 -0.21 -10.85
N VAL A 705 23.66 0.64 -11.16
CA VAL A 705 23.49 2.09 -11.26
C VAL A 705 22.40 2.43 -12.28
N GLY A 706 21.48 3.33 -11.94
CA GLY A 706 20.37 3.79 -12.78
C GLY A 706 19.20 2.80 -12.91
N SER A 707 19.29 1.60 -12.31
CA SER A 707 18.29 0.54 -12.56
C SER A 707 17.00 0.70 -11.77
N SER A 708 17.06 1.08 -10.49
CA SER A 708 15.88 1.19 -9.62
C SER A 708 16.12 2.16 -8.46
N PHE A 709 15.03 2.72 -7.95
CA PHE A 709 15.03 3.62 -6.81
C PHE A 709 15.39 2.90 -5.50
N GLU A 710 16.24 3.53 -4.69
CA GLU A 710 16.39 3.24 -3.27
C GLU A 710 16.71 4.51 -2.47
N TYR A 711 15.87 4.81 -1.48
CA TYR A 711 16.10 5.95 -0.61
C TYR A 711 17.38 5.75 0.22
N SER A 712 18.38 6.60 -0.02
CA SER A 712 19.65 6.58 0.71
C SER A 712 20.09 7.99 1.04
N ASN A 713 20.36 8.24 2.32
CA ASN A 713 20.91 9.51 2.78
C ASN A 713 22.29 9.78 2.17
N LEU A 714 23.05 8.73 1.83
CA LEU A 714 24.39 8.87 1.23
C LEU A 714 24.35 9.63 -0.09
N ASN A 715 23.25 9.53 -0.86
CA ASN A 715 23.12 10.27 -2.11
C ASN A 715 23.22 11.79 -1.87
N PHE A 716 22.50 12.28 -0.86
CA PHE A 716 22.44 13.69 -0.53
C PHE A 716 23.66 14.17 0.26
N LEU A 717 24.31 13.29 1.01
CA LEU A 717 25.64 13.55 1.57
C LEU A 717 26.66 13.81 0.44
N ILE A 718 26.67 12.98 -0.60
CA ILE A 718 27.56 13.17 -1.75
C ILE A 718 27.21 14.45 -2.51
N LEU A 719 25.92 14.75 -2.74
CA LEU A 719 25.49 16.01 -3.37
C LEU A 719 25.91 17.25 -2.56
N GLY A 720 25.83 17.19 -1.22
CA GLY A 720 26.36 18.22 -0.34
C GLY A 720 27.84 18.48 -0.58
N HIS A 721 28.64 17.41 -0.70
CA HIS A 721 30.06 17.54 -1.00
C HIS A 721 30.33 18.03 -2.44
N VAL A 722 29.50 17.66 -3.42
CA VAL A 722 29.59 18.22 -4.79
C VAL A 722 29.36 19.75 -4.76
N ILE A 723 28.40 20.24 -3.98
CA ILE A 723 28.16 21.68 -3.82
C ILE A 723 29.43 22.37 -3.29
N GLU A 724 30.09 21.79 -2.28
CA GLU A 724 31.33 22.35 -1.72
C GLU A 724 32.45 22.41 -2.77
N GLN A 725 32.68 21.30 -3.49
CA GLN A 725 33.75 21.22 -4.49
C GLN A 725 33.53 22.18 -5.66
N VAL A 726 32.28 22.35 -6.11
CA VAL A 726 31.95 23.15 -7.30
C VAL A 726 31.80 24.63 -6.98
N SER A 727 31.26 24.98 -5.82
CA SER A 727 31.06 26.37 -5.41
C SER A 727 32.32 27.00 -4.81
N GLY A 728 33.20 26.20 -4.20
CA GLY A 728 34.31 26.68 -3.38
C GLY A 728 33.89 27.25 -2.02
N GLN A 729 32.61 27.11 -1.65
CA GLN A 729 32.05 27.49 -0.35
C GLN A 729 31.83 26.24 0.50
N THR A 730 31.68 26.41 1.82
CA THR A 730 31.12 25.33 2.64
C THR A 730 29.66 25.11 2.25
N TYR A 731 29.13 23.92 2.51
CA TYR A 731 27.72 23.64 2.26
C TYR A 731 26.83 24.64 3.03
N GLU A 732 27.17 24.91 4.29
CA GLU A 732 26.50 25.87 5.17
C GLU A 732 26.46 27.28 4.56
N ASP A 733 27.61 27.80 4.13
CA ASP A 733 27.71 29.14 3.54
C ASP A 733 26.89 29.25 2.25
N TYR A 734 26.93 28.21 1.40
CA TYR A 734 26.18 28.21 0.15
C TYR A 734 24.67 28.26 0.38
N ILE A 735 24.14 27.42 1.29
CA ILE A 735 22.72 27.45 1.63
C ILE A 735 22.33 28.81 2.22
N GLN A 736 23.16 29.36 3.12
CA GLN A 736 22.89 30.64 3.76
C GLN A 736 22.84 31.80 2.75
N GLU A 737 23.80 31.88 1.84
CA GLU A 737 23.96 32.98 0.87
C GLU A 737 22.98 32.86 -0.31
N HIS A 738 22.78 31.65 -0.86
CA HIS A 738 22.06 31.45 -2.13
C HIS A 738 20.61 30.98 -1.97
N ILE A 739 20.21 30.56 -0.77
CA ILE A 739 18.84 30.10 -0.49
C ILE A 739 18.21 30.87 0.66
N PHE A 740 18.76 30.79 1.88
CA PHE A 740 18.11 31.39 3.05
C PHE A 740 18.05 32.92 2.98
N GLY A 741 19.13 33.59 2.58
CA GLY A 741 19.13 35.04 2.38
C GLY A 741 18.09 35.51 1.34
N PRO A 742 18.15 35.00 0.08
CA PRO A 742 17.21 35.34 -0.99
C PRO A 742 15.73 35.07 -0.69
N LEU A 743 15.43 34.04 0.11
CA LEU A 743 14.07 33.69 0.53
C LEU A 743 13.65 34.35 1.85
N GLU A 744 14.48 35.22 2.42
CA GLU A 744 14.27 35.83 3.73
C GLU A 744 14.00 34.82 4.87
N MET A 745 14.63 33.65 4.82
CA MET A 745 14.54 32.60 5.84
C MET A 745 15.45 32.95 7.04
N LYS A 746 15.09 33.99 7.79
CA LYS A 746 15.91 34.63 8.83
C LYS A 746 16.01 33.82 10.13
N HIS A 747 15.17 32.80 10.29
CA HIS A 747 15.11 31.93 11.45
C HIS A 747 15.49 30.48 11.11
N SER A 748 16.20 30.29 9.99
CA SER A 748 16.74 29.00 9.57
C SER A 748 18.23 29.00 9.84
N TYR A 749 18.73 27.90 10.39
CA TYR A 749 20.07 27.82 10.94
C TYR A 749 20.79 26.59 10.40
N MET A 750 22.06 26.79 10.06
CA MET A 750 23.00 25.74 9.66
C MET A 750 23.90 25.30 10.83
N ASP A 751 23.85 25.98 11.98
CA ASP A 751 24.60 25.64 13.19
C ASP A 751 23.67 25.32 14.38
N LEU A 752 24.01 24.25 15.11
CA LEU A 752 23.24 23.80 16.27
C LEU A 752 23.24 24.82 17.41
N THR A 753 24.38 25.48 17.66
CA THR A 753 24.51 26.45 18.75
C THR A 753 23.67 27.69 18.46
N GLU A 754 23.68 28.17 17.22
CA GLU A 754 22.82 29.27 16.77
C GLU A 754 21.34 28.91 16.91
N ALA A 755 20.93 27.72 16.45
CA ALA A 755 19.56 27.25 16.61
C ALA A 755 19.15 27.18 18.10
N GLN A 756 20.03 26.67 18.97
CA GLN A 756 19.80 26.62 20.42
C GLN A 756 19.65 28.01 21.05
N GLN A 757 20.48 28.98 20.64
CA GLN A 757 20.38 30.37 21.09
C GLN A 757 19.09 31.04 20.62
N ALA A 758 18.63 30.68 19.42
CA ALA A 758 17.33 31.09 18.88
C ALA A 758 16.14 30.34 19.51
N GLY A 759 16.38 29.42 20.45
CA GLY A 759 15.34 28.71 21.18
C GLY A 759 14.86 27.44 20.49
N LEU A 760 15.76 26.67 19.85
CA LEU A 760 15.50 25.32 19.33
C LEU A 760 14.61 24.53 20.30
N VAL A 761 13.55 23.98 19.74
CA VAL A 761 12.62 23.12 20.47
C VAL A 761 13.31 21.83 20.91
N LEU A 762 12.98 21.32 22.09
CA LEU A 762 13.51 20.05 22.60
C LEU A 762 12.73 18.87 22.01
N GLY A 763 13.44 17.94 21.36
CA GLY A 763 12.89 16.72 20.77
C GLY A 763 12.43 15.69 21.80
N ASN A 764 11.44 14.88 21.44
CA ASN A 764 10.83 13.89 22.32
C ASN A 764 10.70 12.52 21.66
N ARG A 765 10.89 11.45 22.44
CA ARG A 765 10.74 10.06 22.00
C ARG A 765 9.67 9.33 22.76
N VAL A 766 8.95 8.45 22.07
CA VAL A 766 7.96 7.57 22.69
C VAL A 766 8.68 6.37 23.31
N LEU A 767 8.53 6.20 24.62
CA LEU A 767 8.96 5.02 25.39
C LEU A 767 7.78 4.54 26.24
N PHE A 768 7.42 3.26 26.13
CA PHE A 768 6.27 2.66 26.82
C PHE A 768 4.96 3.45 26.60
N GLY A 769 4.79 4.02 25.41
CA GLY A 769 3.63 4.86 25.06
C GLY A 769 3.62 6.26 25.68
N PHE A 770 4.70 6.68 26.36
CA PHE A 770 4.87 8.00 26.94
C PHE A 770 5.99 8.76 26.23
N LEU A 771 5.83 10.08 26.09
CA LEU A 771 6.87 10.92 25.51
C LEU A 771 7.85 11.37 26.57
N PHE A 772 9.13 11.20 26.26
CA PHE A 772 10.23 11.67 27.09
C PHE A 772 11.09 12.63 26.27
N PRO A 773 11.46 13.79 26.85
CA PRO A 773 12.42 14.67 26.22
C PRO A 773 13.77 13.97 26.13
N VAL A 774 14.43 14.11 24.97
CA VAL A 774 15.76 13.54 24.74
C VAL A 774 16.67 14.59 24.12
N GLN A 775 17.97 14.42 24.33
CA GLN A 775 19.00 15.14 23.61
C GLN A 775 19.90 14.10 22.95
N LEU A 776 19.79 13.99 21.62
CA LEU A 776 20.59 13.06 20.84
C LEU A 776 21.86 13.76 20.32
N PRO A 777 22.94 13.00 20.03
CA PRO A 777 24.08 13.52 19.30
C PRO A 777 23.63 14.12 17.96
N TYR A 778 24.24 15.25 17.57
CA TYR A 778 23.90 15.94 16.33
C TYR A 778 24.84 15.50 15.19
N PRO A 779 24.32 14.85 14.13
CA PRO A 779 25.15 14.29 13.06
C PRO A 779 25.47 15.34 12.01
N ARG A 780 26.40 16.25 12.33
CA ARG A 780 26.81 17.35 11.44
C ARG A 780 27.17 16.87 10.03
N ALA A 781 27.87 15.74 9.87
CA ALA A 781 28.24 15.24 8.55
C ALA A 781 27.06 14.82 7.65
N MET A 782 25.88 14.59 8.25
CA MET A 782 24.68 14.23 7.50
C MET A 782 23.84 15.46 7.16
N MET A 783 24.34 16.69 7.37
CA MET A 783 23.56 17.93 7.24
C MET A 783 22.79 18.03 5.93
N SER A 784 23.44 17.87 4.78
CA SER A 784 22.79 17.90 3.45
C SER A 784 21.76 16.79 3.23
N SER A 785 21.69 15.79 4.10
CA SER A 785 20.64 14.77 4.08
C SER A 785 19.41 15.17 4.91
N GLY A 786 19.43 16.27 5.65
CA GLY A 786 18.26 16.72 6.41
C GLY A 786 18.49 17.23 7.83
N PHE A 787 19.72 17.44 8.28
CA PHE A 787 19.99 17.86 9.67
C PHE A 787 20.08 19.38 9.85
N HIS A 788 19.35 20.14 9.03
CA HIS A 788 19.23 21.59 9.14
C HIS A 788 18.16 21.98 10.15
N PHE A 789 18.21 23.22 10.63
CA PHE A 789 17.15 23.80 11.45
C PHE A 789 16.38 24.84 10.65
N SER A 790 15.06 24.80 10.74
CA SER A 790 14.21 25.81 10.12
C SER A 790 12.92 25.99 10.92
N THR A 791 12.12 26.96 10.51
CA THR A 791 10.86 27.32 11.11
C THR A 791 9.73 27.14 10.10
N VAL A 792 8.51 27.11 10.61
CA VAL A 792 7.32 27.04 9.75
C VAL A 792 7.19 28.30 8.89
N GLU A 793 7.50 29.47 9.45
CA GLU A 793 7.47 30.74 8.72
C GLU A 793 8.47 30.72 7.55
N ASP A 794 9.72 30.34 7.82
CA ASP A 794 10.76 30.33 6.79
C ASP A 794 10.51 29.28 5.70
N LEU A 795 10.07 28.07 6.08
CA LEU A 795 9.69 27.05 5.09
C LEU A 795 8.47 27.48 4.26
N ALA A 796 7.60 28.35 4.79
CA ALA A 796 6.51 28.94 4.01
C ALA A 796 7.03 29.88 2.92
N HIS A 797 8.16 30.57 3.12
CA HIS A 797 8.80 31.35 2.05
C HIS A 797 9.34 30.45 0.93
N LEU A 798 9.92 29.30 1.29
CA LEU A 798 10.33 28.29 0.33
C LEU A 798 9.12 27.68 -0.41
N LEU A 799 7.99 27.44 0.28
CA LEU A 799 6.73 27.02 -0.37
C LEU A 799 6.24 28.05 -1.39
N ILE A 800 6.30 29.34 -1.05
CA ILE A 800 5.98 30.43 -1.98
C ILE A 800 6.87 30.34 -3.21
N ALA A 801 8.19 30.16 -3.05
CA ALA A 801 9.10 30.03 -4.20
C ALA A 801 8.71 28.90 -5.15
N HIS A 802 8.40 27.71 -4.61
CA HIS A 802 7.99 26.56 -5.42
C HIS A 802 6.61 26.75 -6.09
N LEU A 803 5.66 27.40 -5.41
CA LEU A 803 4.32 27.69 -5.95
C LEU A 803 4.32 28.80 -7.02
N ASN A 804 5.40 29.58 -7.11
CA ASN A 804 5.50 30.77 -7.97
C ASN A 804 6.65 30.70 -8.97
N GLN A 805 6.83 29.53 -9.61
CA GLN A 805 7.80 29.33 -10.69
C GLN A 805 9.23 29.73 -10.28
N GLY A 806 9.59 29.43 -9.04
CA GLY A 806 10.90 29.67 -8.49
C GLY A 806 11.11 31.02 -7.83
N ARG A 807 10.05 31.83 -7.65
CA ARG A 807 10.16 33.20 -7.17
C ARG A 807 9.61 33.40 -5.77
N TYR A 808 10.38 34.06 -4.94
CA TYR A 808 9.91 34.66 -3.70
C TYR A 808 10.05 36.18 -3.83
N ALA A 809 8.93 36.89 -3.77
CA ALA A 809 8.85 38.29 -4.19
C ALA A 809 9.48 38.48 -5.60
N ASP A 810 10.41 39.43 -5.75
CA ASP A 810 11.09 39.71 -7.02
C ASP A 810 12.31 38.81 -7.29
N VAL A 811 12.70 37.97 -6.33
CA VAL A 811 13.92 37.17 -6.38
C VAL A 811 13.65 35.79 -6.98
N LEU A 812 14.38 35.44 -8.03
CA LEU A 812 14.34 34.09 -8.63
C LEU A 812 15.37 33.21 -7.92
N VAL A 813 14.90 32.20 -7.20
CA VAL A 813 15.73 31.26 -6.45
C VAL A 813 15.77 29.88 -7.13
N LEU A 814 14.70 29.47 -7.84
CA LEU A 814 14.70 28.30 -8.74
C LEU A 814 14.69 28.74 -10.23
N PRO A 815 15.72 28.41 -11.04
CA PRO A 815 15.79 28.81 -12.44
C PRO A 815 14.81 28.04 -13.36
N GLN A 816 14.15 28.73 -14.30
CA GLN A 816 13.12 28.15 -15.19
C GLN A 816 13.63 27.21 -16.30
N ASN A 817 14.96 27.09 -16.47
CA ASN A 817 15.59 26.31 -17.55
C ASN A 817 16.03 24.90 -17.11
N SER A 818 15.51 24.36 -16.00
CA SER A 818 15.67 22.94 -15.67
C SER A 818 14.82 22.09 -16.63
N ASN A 819 15.26 21.97 -17.89
CA ASN A 819 14.79 20.97 -18.87
C ASN A 819 15.13 19.53 -18.44
N SER A 820 15.20 19.25 -17.14
CA SER A 820 15.54 17.97 -16.56
C SER A 820 14.31 17.11 -16.27
N THR A 821 13.21 17.30 -16.99
CA THR A 821 11.98 16.47 -16.89
C THR A 821 12.14 15.04 -17.42
N GLN A 822 13.37 14.55 -17.66
CA GLN A 822 13.60 13.13 -17.89
C GLN A 822 13.59 12.38 -16.55
N VAL A 823 12.37 12.00 -16.15
CA VAL A 823 12.12 11.00 -15.11
C VAL A 823 12.55 9.64 -15.66
N VAL A 824 13.54 9.02 -15.03
CA VAL A 824 13.82 7.60 -15.27
C VAL A 824 12.69 6.81 -14.62
N ALA A 825 11.86 6.18 -15.44
CA ALA A 825 10.75 5.36 -15.00
C ALA A 825 11.26 4.16 -14.17
N SER A 826 11.03 4.21 -12.86
CA SER A 826 10.93 3.02 -12.01
C SER A 826 9.59 3.06 -11.27
N LYS A 827 9.07 1.89 -10.88
CA LYS A 827 7.69 1.63 -10.37
C LYS A 827 7.26 2.51 -9.16
N PRO A 828 5.95 2.56 -8.82
CA PRO A 828 5.16 3.77 -8.57
C PRO A 828 5.64 4.65 -7.40
N GLY A 829 5.74 5.95 -7.69
CA GLY A 829 6.09 7.02 -6.74
C GLY A 829 6.92 8.12 -7.38
N TYR A 830 6.56 8.56 -8.60
CA TYR A 830 7.39 9.42 -9.48
C TYR A 830 8.19 10.49 -8.72
N TYR A 831 9.50 10.25 -8.61
CA TYR A 831 10.50 11.14 -8.05
C TYR A 831 11.01 12.06 -9.16
N ASP A 832 10.52 13.30 -9.18
CA ASP A 832 11.12 14.33 -10.03
C ASP A 832 12.51 14.71 -9.47
N ILE A 833 13.41 15.16 -10.34
CA ILE A 833 14.74 15.71 -10.00
C ILE A 833 14.62 16.92 -9.05
N HIS A 834 13.41 17.44 -8.90
CA HIS A 834 13.03 18.49 -7.99
C HIS A 834 12.67 17.99 -6.56
N TRP A 835 12.31 16.70 -6.33
CA TRP A 835 11.62 16.26 -5.10
C TRP A 835 11.78 14.78 -4.69
N ILE A 836 11.79 14.51 -3.38
CA ILE A 836 11.74 13.13 -2.85
C ILE A 836 10.36 12.85 -2.25
N GLY A 837 9.46 12.29 -3.07
CA GLY A 837 8.12 11.84 -2.66
C GLY A 837 8.12 10.77 -1.56
N LEU A 838 7.13 10.80 -0.68
CA LEU A 838 6.84 9.67 0.21
C LEU A 838 6.09 8.57 -0.53
N ASN A 839 6.35 7.31 -0.16
CA ASN A 839 5.48 6.20 -0.51
C ASN A 839 4.07 6.42 0.09
N GLU A 840 3.04 6.07 -0.69
CA GLU A 840 1.63 5.99 -0.29
C GLU A 840 0.86 7.30 -0.03
N MET A 841 0.99 8.28 -0.92
CA MET A 841 0.02 9.40 -0.96
C MET A 841 -0.98 9.26 -2.12
N PRO A 842 -2.26 9.64 -1.91
CA PRO A 842 -3.25 9.66 -2.97
C PRO A 842 -2.85 10.69 -4.07
N ARG A 843 -2.78 10.29 -5.37
CA ARG A 843 -2.45 11.02 -6.64
C ARG A 843 -2.91 12.49 -6.88
N ASN A 844 -3.46 13.23 -5.93
CA ASN A 844 -3.71 14.66 -6.12
C ASN A 844 -2.53 15.54 -5.72
N TYR A 845 -1.67 15.05 -4.84
CA TYR A 845 -0.56 15.82 -4.29
C TYR A 845 0.66 15.63 -5.18
N THR A 846 1.02 16.67 -5.92
CA THR A 846 2.10 16.57 -6.91
C THR A 846 3.50 16.61 -6.28
N ASP A 847 3.69 17.26 -5.11
CA ASP A 847 5.02 17.28 -4.46
C ASP A 847 4.90 17.19 -2.92
N ALA A 848 5.52 16.17 -2.30
CA ALA A 848 5.44 15.96 -0.86
C ALA A 848 6.72 15.37 -0.26
N GLN A 849 7.32 16.07 0.70
CA GLN A 849 8.47 15.60 1.47
C GLN A 849 8.10 15.55 2.95
N SER A 850 8.35 14.42 3.62
CA SER A 850 8.48 14.43 5.08
C SER A 850 9.92 14.22 5.50
N GLY A 851 10.28 14.83 6.61
CA GLY A 851 11.48 14.57 7.36
C GLY A 851 11.13 13.92 8.69
N THR A 852 11.81 12.83 9.02
CA THR A 852 11.78 12.25 10.34
C THR A 852 13.19 12.18 10.89
N THR A 853 13.32 12.54 12.16
CA THR A 853 14.43 12.09 13.00
C THR A 853 13.82 11.26 14.12
N LEU A 854 14.64 10.72 15.01
CA LEU A 854 14.13 9.97 16.14
C LEU A 854 13.22 10.77 17.09
N ASP A 855 13.33 12.10 17.07
CA ASP A 855 12.81 13.01 18.07
C ASP A 855 12.09 14.25 17.49
N TYR A 856 12.10 14.41 16.16
CA TYR A 856 11.35 15.44 15.42
C TYR A 856 10.65 14.83 14.20
N SER A 857 9.57 15.48 13.76
CA SER A 857 8.95 15.18 12.47
C SER A 857 8.52 16.47 11.78
N ALA A 858 8.78 16.53 10.48
CA ALA A 858 8.51 17.65 9.61
C ALA A 858 7.79 17.16 8.36
N CYS A 859 6.83 17.94 7.87
CA CYS A 859 6.10 17.68 6.64
C CYS A 859 6.08 18.95 5.80
N TYR A 860 6.29 18.80 4.51
CA TYR A 860 6.38 19.87 3.53
C TYR A 860 5.65 19.40 2.28
N TYR A 861 4.43 19.90 2.07
CA TYR A 861 3.53 19.45 1.02
C TYR A 861 3.16 20.60 0.10
N ILE A 862 3.13 20.34 -1.20
CA ILE A 862 2.72 21.28 -2.22
C ILE A 862 1.64 20.64 -3.09
N LEU A 863 0.66 21.46 -3.39
CA LEU A 863 -0.44 21.20 -4.29
C LEU A 863 -0.43 22.22 -5.43
N PRO A 864 0.51 22.13 -6.40
CA PRO A 864 0.61 22.98 -7.58
C PRO A 864 -0.73 23.32 -8.23
N ASN A 865 -1.61 22.33 -8.45
CA ASN A 865 -2.92 22.52 -9.08
C ASN A 865 -3.85 23.48 -8.30
N HIS A 866 -3.73 23.50 -6.97
CA HIS A 866 -4.48 24.40 -6.09
C HIS A 866 -3.65 25.60 -5.63
N ARG A 867 -2.43 25.74 -6.14
CA ARG A 867 -1.40 26.67 -5.68
C ARG A 867 -1.32 26.71 -4.14
N THR A 868 -1.49 25.58 -3.47
CA THR A 868 -1.57 25.52 -2.00
C THR A 868 -0.38 24.74 -1.46
N GLY A 869 0.23 25.20 -0.37
CA GLY A 869 1.32 24.52 0.30
C GLY A 869 1.05 24.42 1.80
N VAL A 870 1.47 23.33 2.42
CA VAL A 870 1.37 23.13 3.87
C VAL A 870 2.69 22.68 4.42
N VAL A 871 3.11 23.30 5.52
CA VAL A 871 4.25 22.86 6.32
C VAL A 871 3.79 22.57 7.74
N VAL A 872 4.25 21.46 8.32
CA VAL A 872 4.02 21.09 9.72
C VAL A 872 5.32 20.64 10.34
N LEU A 873 5.70 21.21 11.48
CA LEU A 873 6.88 20.85 12.25
C LEU A 873 6.47 20.43 13.67
N THR A 874 7.03 19.34 14.17
CA THR A 874 6.71 18.78 15.48
C THR A 874 7.97 18.33 16.22
N ASN A 875 7.95 18.41 17.54
CA ASN A 875 9.04 17.99 18.42
C ASN A 875 8.88 16.58 18.97
N ALA A 876 8.24 15.71 18.18
CA ALA A 876 8.12 14.29 18.47
C ALA A 876 7.96 13.50 17.17
N ASN A 877 8.59 12.33 17.09
CA ASN A 877 8.29 11.38 16.03
C ASN A 877 7.41 10.24 16.57
N THR A 878 6.17 10.18 16.09
CA THR A 878 5.18 9.17 16.49
C THR A 878 4.82 8.20 15.37
N ALA A 879 5.50 8.28 14.21
CA ALA A 879 5.15 7.54 12.99
C ALA A 879 5.96 6.24 12.78
N GLU A 880 7.23 6.20 13.22
CA GLU A 880 8.19 5.17 12.75
C GLU A 880 7.96 3.72 13.23
N ALA A 881 6.96 3.46 14.08
CA ALA A 881 6.77 2.13 14.68
C ALA A 881 5.38 1.51 14.52
N THR A 882 4.34 2.30 14.21
CA THR A 882 2.94 1.86 14.37
C THR A 882 1.97 2.66 13.49
N PRO A 883 0.78 2.13 13.13
CA PRO A 883 -0.27 2.85 12.39
C PRO A 883 -0.97 3.86 13.31
N THR A 884 -0.24 4.88 13.73
CA THR A 884 -0.65 5.85 14.75
C THR A 884 -0.74 7.26 14.20
N LYS A 885 -1.56 8.09 14.86
CA LYS A 885 -1.63 9.53 14.58
C LYS A 885 -0.23 10.17 14.63
N SER A 886 0.10 10.93 13.59
CA SER A 886 1.44 11.50 13.37
C SER A 886 1.40 12.88 12.72
N ALA A 887 2.56 13.57 12.70
CA ALA A 887 2.72 14.84 12.01
C ALA A 887 2.34 14.75 10.52
N GLN A 888 2.63 13.63 9.86
CA GLN A 888 2.24 13.37 8.47
C GLN A 888 0.73 13.33 8.31
N THR A 889 0.01 12.58 9.16
CA THR A 889 -1.46 12.54 9.12
C THR A 889 -2.07 13.91 9.40
N ILE A 890 -1.48 14.69 10.30
CA ILE A 890 -1.95 16.05 10.62
C ILE A 890 -1.72 17.00 9.44
N ALA A 891 -0.52 16.97 8.84
CA ALA A 891 -0.17 17.79 7.67
C ALA A 891 -1.07 17.49 6.48
N PHE A 892 -1.35 16.21 6.25
CA PHE A 892 -2.25 15.75 5.21
C PHE A 892 -3.69 16.26 5.44
N ASP A 893 -4.22 16.06 6.64
CA ASP A 893 -5.58 16.49 6.97
C ASP A 893 -5.71 18.03 6.96
N ILE A 894 -4.67 18.79 7.35
CA ILE A 894 -4.65 20.25 7.19
C ILE A 894 -4.75 20.62 5.70
N LEU A 895 -3.96 19.97 4.84
CA LEU A 895 -3.95 20.23 3.41
C LEU A 895 -5.32 19.92 2.78
N GLU A 896 -5.95 18.81 3.16
CA GLU A 896 -7.32 18.44 2.76
C GLU A 896 -8.37 19.44 3.25
N MET A 897 -8.36 19.80 4.54
CA MET A 897 -9.28 20.78 5.12
C MET A 897 -9.16 22.16 4.48
N SER A 898 -7.93 22.55 4.09
CA SER A 898 -7.64 23.84 3.42
C SER A 898 -8.14 23.92 1.98
N THR A 899 -8.46 22.77 1.37
CA THR A 899 -8.87 22.63 -0.04
C THR A 899 -10.29 22.06 -0.22
N GLY A 900 -10.97 21.69 0.87
CA GLY A 900 -12.38 21.27 0.86
C GLY A 900 -12.63 19.76 0.73
N PHE A 901 -11.61 18.93 0.97
CA PHE A 901 -11.74 17.47 1.03
C PHE A 901 -12.15 17.01 2.44
N SER A 902 -12.89 15.91 2.54
CA SER A 902 -13.35 15.35 3.82
C SER A 902 -12.26 14.47 4.46
N THR A 903 -11.88 14.78 5.69
CA THR A 903 -10.92 13.97 6.47
C THR A 903 -11.60 12.96 7.37
N ARG A 904 -11.08 11.73 7.39
CA ARG A 904 -10.97 10.94 8.62
C ARG A 904 -9.76 10.01 8.51
N SER A 905 -8.63 10.43 9.09
CA SER A 905 -7.54 9.49 9.39
C SER A 905 -8.02 8.52 10.48
N ASP A 906 -8.19 7.23 10.13
CA ASP A 906 -8.57 6.13 11.03
C ASP A 906 -7.39 5.62 11.89
N ALA A 907 -6.26 6.33 11.89
CA ALA A 907 -5.08 5.94 12.65
C ALA A 907 -5.36 5.94 14.16
N LEU A 908 -4.84 4.93 14.86
CA LEU A 908 -5.09 4.78 16.29
C LEU A 908 -4.27 5.79 17.10
N PRO A 909 -4.74 6.21 18.28
CA PRO A 909 -3.92 6.97 19.21
C PRO A 909 -2.66 6.16 19.58
N VAL A 910 -1.50 6.83 19.70
CA VAL A 910 -0.21 6.20 20.04
C VAL A 910 -0.32 5.34 21.31
N LYS A 911 -1.00 5.87 22.33
CA LYS A 911 -1.24 5.17 23.60
C LYS A 911 -2.02 3.87 23.43
N THR A 912 -2.99 3.83 22.52
CA THR A 912 -3.79 2.62 22.28
C THR A 912 -2.93 1.49 21.75
N VAL A 913 -1.99 1.78 20.86
CA VAL A 913 -1.10 0.76 20.30
C VAL A 913 -0.06 0.31 21.32
N TYR A 914 0.57 1.25 22.02
CA TYR A 914 1.59 0.93 23.03
C TYR A 914 1.03 0.16 24.23
N ILE A 915 -0.22 0.36 24.63
CA ILE A 915 -0.87 -0.48 25.67
C ILE A 915 -0.79 -1.96 25.30
N TRP A 916 -1.02 -2.31 24.03
CA TRP A 916 -0.94 -3.70 23.59
C TRP A 916 0.50 -4.22 23.58
N ILE A 917 1.44 -3.43 23.07
CA ILE A 917 2.87 -3.76 23.07
C ILE A 917 3.35 -4.01 24.51
N ASP A 918 3.07 -3.08 25.42
CA ASP A 918 3.48 -3.14 26.82
C ASP A 918 2.85 -4.33 27.54
N LEU A 919 1.58 -4.67 27.25
CA LEU A 919 0.93 -5.84 27.81
C LEU A 919 1.56 -7.15 27.34
N ILE A 920 1.95 -7.24 26.06
CA ILE A 920 2.66 -8.39 25.50
C ILE A 920 4.04 -8.52 26.16
N LEU A 921 4.80 -7.43 26.25
CA LEU A 921 6.11 -7.39 26.89
C LEU A 921 6.03 -7.77 28.37
N LEU A 922 5.07 -7.21 29.11
CA LEU A 922 4.84 -7.55 30.52
C LEU A 922 4.46 -9.02 30.69
N GLY A 923 3.62 -9.56 29.80
CA GLY A 923 3.28 -10.98 29.76
C GLY A 923 4.50 -11.88 29.54
N GLY A 924 5.40 -11.50 28.62
CA GLY A 924 6.65 -12.18 28.36
C GLY A 924 7.61 -12.15 29.56
N VAL A 925 7.76 -10.99 30.21
CA VAL A 925 8.58 -10.86 31.43
C VAL A 925 8.02 -11.72 32.56
N ALA A 926 6.70 -11.67 32.78
CA ALA A 926 6.02 -12.49 33.78
C ALA A 926 6.21 -13.99 33.49
N LEU A 927 6.14 -14.41 32.22
CA LEU A 927 6.43 -15.78 31.81
C LEU A 927 7.87 -16.15 32.18
N GLY A 928 8.86 -15.34 31.80
CA GLY A 928 10.27 -15.57 32.13
C GLY A 928 10.51 -15.75 33.64
N VAL A 929 9.97 -14.84 34.46
CA VAL A 929 10.05 -14.91 35.93
C VAL A 929 9.38 -16.18 36.47
N VAL A 930 8.20 -16.53 35.96
CA VAL A 930 7.48 -17.76 36.34
C VAL A 930 8.30 -19.00 36.00
N GLN A 931 8.98 -19.03 34.85
CA GLN A 931 9.82 -20.16 34.45
C GLN A 931 11.02 -20.32 35.40
N ILE A 932 11.67 -19.22 35.78
CA ILE A 932 12.78 -19.20 36.74
C ILE A 932 12.33 -19.65 38.14
N LEU A 933 11.27 -19.05 38.69
CA LEU A 933 10.74 -19.43 40.01
C LEU A 933 10.18 -20.87 40.01
N GLY A 934 9.71 -21.34 38.85
CA GLY A 934 9.19 -22.67 38.62
C GLY A 934 10.23 -23.78 38.56
N LEU A 935 11.53 -23.45 38.44
CA LEU A 935 12.62 -24.42 38.23
C LEU A 935 12.60 -25.57 39.25
N ARG A 936 12.58 -25.27 40.56
CA ARG A 936 12.58 -26.32 41.61
C ARG A 936 11.38 -27.26 41.49
N ARG A 937 10.19 -26.72 41.20
CA ARG A 937 8.97 -27.52 41.03
C ARG A 937 9.04 -28.38 39.78
N TRP A 938 9.59 -27.82 38.69
CA TRP A 938 9.77 -28.52 37.43
C TRP A 938 10.73 -29.71 37.61
N LYS A 939 11.87 -29.51 38.29
CA LYS A 939 12.83 -30.58 38.63
C LYS A 939 12.16 -31.75 39.35
N ASN A 940 11.40 -31.46 40.40
CA ASN A 940 10.71 -32.49 41.19
C ASN A 940 9.64 -33.24 40.38
N LYS A 941 8.93 -32.53 39.48
CA LYS A 941 7.92 -33.13 38.59
C LYS A 941 8.55 -34.00 37.51
N MET A 942 9.72 -33.63 36.97
CA MET A 942 10.44 -34.44 35.99
C MET A 942 11.13 -35.64 36.64
N GLY A 943 11.65 -35.51 37.86
CA GLY A 943 12.23 -36.63 38.61
C GLY A 943 11.22 -37.72 38.99
N SER A 944 9.92 -37.41 39.03
CA SER A 944 8.84 -38.36 39.37
C SER A 944 8.15 -39.01 38.16
N ARG A 945 8.49 -38.60 36.92
CA ARG A 945 7.96 -39.23 35.70
C ARG A 945 8.86 -40.40 35.29
N ILE A 946 8.36 -41.63 35.36
CA ILE A 946 9.08 -42.84 34.98
C ILE A 946 9.09 -42.96 33.44
N GLY A 947 10.27 -43.02 32.81
CA GLY A 947 10.44 -43.20 31.37
C GLY A 947 10.58 -41.88 30.58
N HIS A 948 11.73 -41.23 30.68
CA HIS A 948 11.98 -39.88 30.14
C HIS A 948 12.19 -39.87 28.62
N SER A 949 11.10 -39.83 27.84
CA SER A 949 11.16 -39.51 26.40
C SER A 949 11.41 -38.01 26.17
N TRP A 950 12.02 -37.65 25.04
CA TRP A 950 12.22 -36.24 24.65
C TRP A 950 10.89 -35.47 24.54
N LEU A 951 9.77 -36.17 24.29
CA LEU A 951 8.41 -35.60 24.27
C LEU A 951 8.01 -34.98 25.61
N ALA A 952 8.52 -35.48 26.75
CA ALA A 952 8.24 -34.88 28.06
C ALA A 952 8.97 -33.54 28.28
N PHE A 953 10.06 -33.29 27.55
CA PHE A 953 10.83 -32.05 27.57
C PHE A 953 10.34 -31.04 26.53
N LEU A 954 9.63 -31.49 25.48
CA LEU A 954 9.17 -30.66 24.37
C LEU A 954 8.51 -29.33 24.79
N PRO A 955 7.59 -29.27 25.78
CA PRO A 955 7.01 -27.98 26.18
C PRO A 955 8.02 -27.00 26.77
N ALA A 956 9.03 -27.50 27.52
CA ALA A 956 10.10 -26.65 28.05
C ALA A 956 11.05 -26.22 26.94
N PHE A 957 11.35 -27.11 25.99
CA PHE A 957 12.12 -26.76 24.80
C PHE A 957 11.43 -25.66 23.99
N LEU A 958 10.14 -25.82 23.68
CA LEU A 958 9.40 -24.85 22.85
C LEU A 958 9.34 -23.46 23.52
N ILE A 959 9.03 -23.40 24.82
CA ILE A 959 8.81 -22.14 25.53
C ILE A 959 10.12 -21.50 25.98
N ASP A 960 11.05 -22.29 26.53
CA ASP A 960 12.25 -21.76 27.19
C ASP A 960 13.49 -21.72 26.28
N ILE A 961 13.42 -22.32 25.08
CA ILE A 961 14.56 -22.38 24.14
C ILE A 961 14.14 -21.95 22.74
N ALA A 962 13.16 -22.61 22.11
CA ALA A 962 12.79 -22.31 20.72
C ALA A 962 12.18 -20.91 20.58
N LEU A 963 11.23 -20.53 21.44
CA LEU A 963 10.63 -19.20 21.45
C LEU A 963 11.66 -18.07 21.61
N PRO A 964 12.54 -18.05 22.64
CA PRO A 964 13.52 -16.97 22.77
C PRO A 964 14.58 -16.96 21.67
N LEU A 965 14.97 -18.12 21.12
CA LEU A 965 15.82 -18.15 19.91
C LEU A 965 15.08 -17.60 18.69
N GLY A 966 13.77 -17.87 18.57
CA GLY A 966 12.90 -17.28 17.56
C GLY A 966 12.78 -15.76 17.70
N ILE A 967 12.72 -15.23 18.93
CA ILE A 967 12.79 -13.79 19.17
C ILE A 967 14.17 -13.23 18.76
N LEU A 968 15.26 -13.86 19.18
CA LEU A 968 16.62 -13.36 18.94
C LEU A 968 17.06 -13.43 17.47
N ALA A 969 16.65 -14.47 16.76
CA ALA A 969 17.03 -14.70 15.37
C ALA A 969 15.94 -14.28 14.39
N GLY A 970 14.67 -14.57 14.70
CA GLY A 970 13.54 -14.27 13.82
C GLY A 970 13.24 -12.79 13.74
N LEU A 971 13.28 -12.05 14.85
CA LEU A 971 12.91 -10.63 14.85
C LEU A 971 13.86 -9.76 13.98
N PRO A 972 15.20 -9.94 14.03
CA PRO A 972 16.15 -9.34 13.09
C PRO A 972 16.08 -9.86 11.65
N LEU A 973 15.47 -11.02 11.42
CA LEU A 973 15.28 -11.56 10.08
C LEU A 973 13.96 -11.08 9.45
N LEU A 974 12.97 -10.76 10.28
CA LEU A 974 11.60 -10.44 9.86
C LEU A 974 11.36 -8.93 9.78
N ILE A 975 11.82 -8.15 10.75
CA ILE A 975 11.47 -6.72 10.84
C ILE A 975 12.37 -5.82 9.98
N PRO A 976 13.70 -6.02 9.87
CA PRO A 976 14.52 -5.15 9.03
C PRO A 976 14.13 -5.13 7.55
N PRO A 977 13.81 -6.26 6.88
CA PRO A 977 13.34 -6.20 5.49
C PRO A 977 12.02 -5.42 5.31
N LEU A 978 11.19 -5.34 6.35
CA LEU A 978 9.94 -4.57 6.37
C LEU A 978 10.15 -3.06 6.55
N LEU A 979 11.31 -2.63 7.09
CA LEU A 979 11.59 -1.22 7.42
C LEU A 979 12.76 -0.63 6.61
N ILE A 980 13.84 -1.39 6.41
CA ILE A 980 15.07 -1.00 5.68
C ILE A 980 15.62 -2.24 4.95
N GLN A 981 15.42 -2.30 3.64
CA GLN A 981 15.97 -3.36 2.79
C GLN A 981 17.50 -3.43 2.89
N GLY A 982 18.06 -4.65 2.87
CA GLY A 982 19.51 -4.88 2.91
C GLY A 982 20.18 -4.74 4.29
N LEU A 983 19.43 -4.43 5.36
CA LEU A 983 20.02 -4.32 6.69
C LEU A 983 20.53 -5.67 7.19
N SER A 984 21.80 -5.71 7.59
CA SER A 984 22.42 -6.94 8.06
C SER A 984 21.96 -7.31 9.48
N ILE A 985 21.90 -8.62 9.79
CA ILE A 985 21.47 -9.13 11.11
C ILE A 985 22.31 -8.55 12.26
N LYS A 986 23.61 -8.28 12.01
CA LYS A 986 24.52 -7.69 13.01
C LYS A 986 24.17 -6.23 13.34
N ASP A 987 23.58 -5.51 12.38
CA ASP A 987 23.24 -4.08 12.51
C ASP A 987 21.77 -3.89 12.94
N ALA A 988 20.93 -4.92 12.79
CA ALA A 988 19.51 -4.90 13.14
C ALA A 988 19.23 -4.64 14.63
N TRP A 989 19.86 -5.37 15.55
CA TRP A 989 19.65 -5.14 16.99
C TRP A 989 20.12 -3.76 17.47
N PRO A 990 21.31 -3.27 17.05
CA PRO A 990 21.70 -1.89 17.30
C PRO A 990 20.69 -0.87 16.77
N LEU A 991 20.16 -1.06 15.56
CA LEU A 991 19.16 -0.18 14.98
C LEU A 991 17.83 -0.24 15.76
N PHE A 992 17.33 -1.41 16.13
CA PHE A 992 16.12 -1.53 16.94
C PHE A 992 16.30 -0.91 18.33
N GLY A 993 17.45 -1.13 18.97
CA GLY A 993 17.79 -0.46 20.22
C GLY A 993 17.87 1.05 20.07
N TYR A 994 18.25 1.54 18.89
CA TYR A 994 18.25 2.96 18.56
C TYR A 994 16.83 3.50 18.34
N VAL A 995 15.98 2.83 17.57
CA VAL A 995 14.61 3.29 17.19
C VAL A 995 13.57 3.04 18.29
N MET A 996 13.60 1.87 18.94
CA MET A 996 12.65 1.44 19.98
C MET A 996 13.38 0.76 21.16
N PRO A 997 14.11 1.53 21.99
CA PRO A 997 14.95 0.97 23.05
C PRO A 997 14.15 0.17 24.09
N ASP A 998 12.99 0.68 24.50
CA ASP A 998 12.08 0.04 25.47
C ASP A 998 11.63 -1.35 25.04
N VAL A 999 11.15 -1.49 23.81
CA VAL A 999 10.73 -2.77 23.22
C VAL A 999 11.92 -3.69 23.06
N THR A 1000 13.02 -3.18 22.49
CA THR A 1000 14.23 -3.96 22.19
C THR A 1000 14.85 -4.54 23.45
N TYR A 1001 15.17 -3.71 24.44
CA TYR A 1001 15.84 -4.18 25.66
C TYR A 1001 14.94 -5.10 26.49
N THR A 1002 13.61 -4.89 26.44
CA THR A 1002 12.66 -5.76 27.13
C THR A 1002 12.56 -7.13 26.46
N LEU A 1003 12.52 -7.20 25.12
CA LEU A 1003 12.58 -8.46 24.37
C LEU A 1003 13.88 -9.23 24.64
N LEU A 1004 15.02 -8.53 24.66
CA LEU A 1004 16.31 -9.13 25.02
C LEU A 1004 16.31 -9.67 26.46
N ALA A 1005 15.72 -8.95 27.41
CA ALA A 1005 15.57 -9.41 28.79
C ALA A 1005 14.66 -10.64 28.90
N ILE A 1006 13.53 -10.67 28.18
CA ILE A 1006 12.63 -11.83 28.11
C ILE A 1006 13.36 -13.04 27.56
N ALA A 1007 14.08 -12.87 26.43
CA ALA A 1007 14.84 -13.93 25.81
C ALA A 1007 15.92 -14.49 26.75
N GLY A 1008 16.65 -13.61 27.45
CA GLY A 1008 17.65 -13.98 28.43
C GLY A 1008 17.08 -14.78 29.62
N LEU A 1009 15.96 -14.35 30.19
CA LEU A 1009 15.29 -15.05 31.29
C LEU A 1009 14.81 -16.45 30.87
N LEU A 1010 14.19 -16.56 29.70
CA LEU A 1010 13.69 -17.83 29.16
C LEU A 1010 14.86 -18.79 28.86
N LEU A 1011 15.90 -18.33 28.17
CA LEU A 1011 17.07 -19.16 27.86
C LEU A 1011 17.79 -19.65 29.11
N ALA A 1012 17.94 -18.80 30.13
CA ALA A 1012 18.52 -19.20 31.40
C ALA A 1012 17.69 -20.33 32.05
N ALA A 1013 16.36 -20.19 32.06
CA ALA A 1013 15.47 -21.24 32.57
C ALA A 1013 15.56 -22.53 31.74
N GLY A 1014 15.56 -22.41 30.41
CA GLY A 1014 15.62 -23.51 29.46
C GLY A 1014 16.91 -24.30 29.56
N PHE A 1015 18.05 -23.63 29.67
CA PHE A 1015 19.36 -24.25 29.83
C PHE A 1015 19.47 -25.02 31.16
N ILE A 1016 19.01 -24.44 32.27
CA ILE A 1016 18.98 -25.14 33.56
C ILE A 1016 18.07 -26.38 33.49
N LYS A 1017 16.90 -26.26 32.87
CA LYS A 1017 15.97 -27.39 32.68
C LYS A 1017 16.60 -28.48 31.81
N LEU A 1018 17.30 -28.12 30.73
CA LEU A 1018 17.99 -29.05 29.85
C LEU A 1018 19.11 -29.79 30.59
N LEU A 1019 19.96 -29.08 31.34
CA LEU A 1019 21.02 -29.70 32.15
C LEU A 1019 20.45 -30.68 33.17
N TRP A 1020 19.37 -30.32 33.87
CA TRP A 1020 18.70 -31.25 34.78
C TRP A 1020 18.06 -32.43 34.05
N PHE A 1021 17.45 -32.22 32.88
CA PHE A 1021 16.87 -33.28 32.07
C PHE A 1021 17.94 -34.30 31.62
N LEU A 1022 19.09 -33.82 31.17
CA LEU A 1022 20.23 -34.65 30.77
C LEU A 1022 20.87 -35.35 31.98
N GLY A 1023 21.01 -34.65 33.11
CA GLY A 1023 21.52 -35.22 34.35
C GLY A 1023 20.63 -36.32 34.93
N LEU A 1024 19.31 -36.16 34.84
CA LEU A 1024 18.32 -37.18 35.23
C LEU A 1024 18.34 -38.42 34.31
N ARG A 1025 18.92 -38.32 33.12
CA ARG A 1025 19.05 -39.42 32.14
C ARG A 1025 20.36 -40.21 32.23
N ARG A 1026 21.34 -39.77 33.04
CA ARG A 1026 22.60 -40.53 33.20
C ARG A 1026 22.28 -41.92 33.81
N PRO A 1027 22.65 -43.04 33.14
CA PRO A 1027 22.49 -44.35 33.73
C PRO A 1027 23.54 -44.57 34.82
N GLY A 1028 23.10 -44.90 36.03
CA GLY A 1028 23.96 -45.49 37.07
C GLY A 1028 24.16 -44.64 38.32
N VAL A 1029 23.28 -44.84 39.31
CA VAL A 1029 23.64 -45.41 40.62
C VAL A 1029 22.44 -46.29 41.03
N PRO A 1030 22.62 -47.58 41.33
CA PRO A 1030 21.54 -48.40 41.83
C PRO A 1030 21.14 -47.88 43.22
N THR A 1031 19.90 -47.45 43.36
CA THR A 1031 19.26 -47.32 44.66
C THR A 1031 19.28 -48.71 45.29
N ASN A 1032 20.20 -48.94 46.22
CA ASN A 1032 20.25 -50.16 47.00
C ASN A 1032 18.85 -50.44 47.57
N LYS A 1033 18.28 -51.54 47.09
CA LYS A 1033 17.19 -52.23 47.76
C LYS A 1033 17.65 -52.55 49.18
N LEU A 1034 16.83 -52.18 50.15
CA LEU A 1034 16.81 -52.82 51.47
C LEU A 1034 16.89 -54.34 51.31
N PRO A 1035 17.83 -55.04 51.97
CA PRO A 1035 17.65 -56.42 52.34
C PRO A 1035 17.03 -56.44 53.74
N GLY A 1036 15.77 -56.87 53.81
CA GLY A 1036 15.31 -57.52 55.03
C GLY A 1036 15.98 -58.89 55.16
N LEU A 1037 16.42 -59.26 56.36
CA LEU A 1037 15.89 -60.41 57.13
C LEU A 1037 16.77 -60.75 58.35
N ASN A 1038 16.08 -60.88 59.48
CA ASN A 1038 16.25 -61.79 60.63
C ASN A 1038 17.36 -61.60 61.67
N GLY A 1039 16.91 -61.54 62.93
CA GLY A 1039 17.67 -61.56 64.19
C GLY A 1039 16.80 -61.07 65.33
#